data_AF-E3N7N7-F1
#
_entry.id   AF-E3N7N7-F1
#
_cell.length_a   1.000
_cell.length_b   1.000
_cell.length_c   1.000
_cell.angle_alpha   90.00
_cell.angle_beta   90.00
_cell.angle_gamma   90.00
#
_symmetry.space_group_name_H-M   'P 1'
#
loop_
_entity.id
_entity.type
_entity.pdbx_description
1 polymer ?
#
loop_
_entity_poly.entity_id
_entity_poly.type
_entity_poly.pdbx_seq_one_letter_code
_entity_poly.pdbx_strand_id
1 'polypeptide(L)'
;MLSNGGFYLGKLLAKVERREEVVKILKVLLKRHNNVLDRQLSRSECSEHVIEMFFERSNKNRQFVIDLFSNSICIREQMETEKFIEQLLACSLPEKHRMLAAFSQTAWGRAKLRTSGALDVVIDVFSSSEQIEEKVAAVSAFRHFVHDTAGMRHLSENSIFVNTVVRDVKKYVEENLAECEPAVDIDFVKRLTNAENGSGDGDNGATHQNIAESVDRLHKDFYSMWSYDTPQTSPRRAQSASMSPPYNAPSPSYSFPSSVSSSAASSPAPRRPSEGILDDLSDVESDNGEEKVEKEDAAEKKKRQEKSIIEGELWLLTWLAQDDHNLQFLIRPDVVDCVVSYLRSTSSPDFRTYRVLRRMATHRTHVYRLLDLEFHVRILTGLCASPCRMLKYAKPCKHCDKCSEHGREILREFASHVDNSYGDAHINSQFTKEDFVHRTKAAIAKIVLVKERIRLAKVPALTELFNALAHVMSSPDNFRELGKMTTYENGPSFASQIIGALSILISGQKIKELCENDMWYFPTEEGAGECAVENAPESEELLHFIDENDKEIVVAPMKKICENSHYFEGMYSSDFVEKTEGIRTFQVQSESCPPEDFRLFIHLLSTCTAACTVVSSAEQCATLLALSDQFLCPTISKQLCADDGPLRTYLNGHSLHTLLPVALATNAHPTLLDTVYLTLVRFSSSEDVTKALEAICENSTVVNTFVTSLRTFLTTKC
;
A
#
# COMPACT_ATOMS: atom_id res chain seq x y z
N MET A 1 -55.09 21.07 -14.48
CA MET A 1 -54.65 22.47 -14.32
C MET A 1 -53.13 22.64 -14.36
N LEU A 2 -52.33 21.72 -13.81
CA LEU A 2 -50.86 21.75 -13.96
C LEU A 2 -50.35 21.71 -15.41
N SER A 3 -51.15 21.30 -16.41
CA SER A 3 -50.69 21.19 -17.82
C SER A 3 -50.39 22.53 -18.52
N ASN A 4 -50.97 23.63 -18.02
CA ASN A 4 -50.80 24.97 -18.58
C ASN A 4 -50.23 25.97 -17.54
N GLY A 5 -50.23 25.61 -16.25
CA GLY A 5 -49.76 26.49 -15.18
C GLY A 5 -48.29 26.88 -15.34
N GLY A 6 -47.43 25.92 -15.69
CA GLY A 6 -46.01 26.18 -15.97
C GLY A 6 -45.81 27.12 -17.17
N PHE A 7 -46.64 26.98 -18.20
CA PHE A 7 -46.58 27.83 -19.39
C PHE A 7 -46.96 29.28 -19.08
N TYR A 8 -48.04 29.50 -18.32
CA TYR A 8 -48.46 30.85 -17.92
C TYR A 8 -47.49 31.49 -16.91
N LEU A 9 -47.00 30.72 -15.94
CA LEU A 9 -45.97 31.21 -15.01
C LEU A 9 -44.69 31.61 -15.76
N GLY A 10 -44.27 30.84 -16.75
CA GLY A 10 -43.16 31.18 -17.63
C GLY A 10 -43.38 32.48 -18.42
N LYS A 11 -44.57 32.69 -19.00
CA LYS A 11 -44.93 33.98 -19.64
C LYS A 11 -44.99 35.14 -18.64
N LEU A 12 -45.32 34.89 -17.36
CA LEU A 12 -45.35 35.91 -16.32
C LEU A 12 -43.96 36.32 -15.83
N LEU A 13 -42.90 35.54 -16.08
CA LEU A 13 -41.52 35.95 -15.78
C LEU A 13 -41.07 37.20 -16.57
N ALA A 14 -41.69 37.44 -17.72
CA ALA A 14 -41.52 38.66 -18.52
C ALA A 14 -41.98 39.93 -17.76
N LYS A 15 -42.94 39.81 -16.83
CA LYS A 15 -43.48 40.94 -16.08
C LYS A 15 -42.65 41.18 -14.81
N VAL A 16 -41.76 42.18 -14.87
CA VAL A 16 -40.82 42.54 -13.79
C VAL A 16 -41.52 42.72 -12.43
N GLU A 17 -42.69 43.36 -12.41
CA GLU A 17 -43.46 43.66 -11.18
C GLU A 17 -43.91 42.41 -10.41
N ARG A 18 -44.15 41.29 -11.10
CA ARG A 18 -44.64 40.03 -10.49
C ARG A 18 -43.59 38.93 -10.48
N ARG A 19 -42.36 39.24 -10.89
CA ARG A 19 -41.28 38.27 -11.06
C ARG A 19 -40.90 37.58 -9.75
N GLU A 20 -40.82 38.32 -8.64
CA GLU A 20 -40.46 37.74 -7.34
C GLU A 20 -41.52 36.75 -6.82
N GLU A 21 -42.81 37.05 -6.99
CA GLU A 21 -43.93 36.15 -6.64
C GLU A 21 -43.89 34.87 -7.49
N VAL A 22 -43.70 35.03 -8.80
CA VAL A 22 -43.62 33.91 -9.74
C VAL A 22 -42.43 33.01 -9.43
N VAL A 23 -41.26 33.58 -9.09
CA VAL A 23 -40.07 32.81 -8.69
C VAL A 23 -40.32 32.01 -7.41
N LYS A 24 -40.98 32.58 -6.40
CA LYS A 24 -41.34 31.85 -5.17
C LYS A 24 -42.25 30.65 -5.47
N ILE A 25 -43.28 30.86 -6.28
CA ILE A 25 -44.21 29.81 -6.70
C ILE A 25 -43.47 28.73 -7.49
N LEU A 26 -42.62 29.12 -8.45
CA LEU A 26 -41.85 28.18 -9.25
C LEU A 26 -40.84 27.37 -8.43
N LYS A 27 -40.21 27.94 -7.40
CA LYS A 27 -39.31 27.20 -6.49
C LYS A 27 -40.04 26.05 -5.79
N VAL A 28 -41.25 26.28 -5.28
CA VAL A 28 -42.06 25.24 -4.62
C VAL A 28 -42.51 24.19 -5.62
N LEU A 29 -42.99 24.63 -6.78
CA LEU A 29 -43.52 23.73 -7.81
C LEU A 29 -42.44 22.86 -8.46
N LEU A 30 -41.24 23.38 -8.70
CA LEU A 30 -40.11 22.62 -9.25
C LEU A 30 -39.62 21.52 -8.29
N LYS A 31 -39.69 21.75 -6.97
CA LYS A 31 -39.37 20.71 -5.97
C LYS A 31 -40.33 19.51 -6.05
N ARG A 32 -41.62 19.75 -6.30
CA ARG A 32 -42.67 18.70 -6.26
C ARG A 32 -42.99 18.08 -7.63
N HIS A 33 -42.83 18.81 -8.74
CA HIS A 33 -43.31 18.41 -10.07
C HIS A 33 -42.35 18.71 -11.25
N ASN A 34 -41.04 18.53 -11.06
CA ASN A 34 -39.99 18.93 -12.01
C ASN A 34 -40.26 18.53 -13.48
N ASN A 35 -40.55 17.25 -13.75
CA ASN A 35 -40.67 16.72 -15.13
C ASN A 35 -41.83 17.33 -15.93
N VAL A 36 -42.93 17.71 -15.27
CA VAL A 36 -44.13 18.25 -15.93
C VAL A 36 -43.99 19.75 -16.19
N LEU A 37 -43.32 20.46 -15.28
CA LEU A 37 -43.06 21.89 -15.37
C LEU A 37 -41.95 22.23 -16.37
N ASP A 38 -40.92 21.39 -16.46
CA ASP A 38 -39.80 21.55 -17.40
C ASP A 38 -40.28 21.78 -18.84
N ARG A 39 -41.10 20.86 -19.35
CA ARG A 39 -41.62 20.93 -20.73
C ARG A 39 -42.56 22.12 -20.97
N GLN A 40 -43.20 22.64 -19.93
CA GLN A 40 -44.14 23.75 -20.07
C GLN A 40 -43.45 25.11 -19.98
N LEU A 41 -42.48 25.24 -19.07
CA LEU A 41 -41.67 26.44 -18.93
C LEU A 41 -40.87 26.68 -20.21
N SER A 42 -40.24 25.65 -20.77
CA SER A 42 -39.56 25.76 -22.06
C SER A 42 -40.51 26.28 -23.15
N ARG A 43 -41.70 25.68 -23.30
CA ARG A 43 -42.69 26.13 -24.31
C ARG A 43 -43.16 27.58 -24.15
N SER A 44 -42.95 28.21 -22.99
CA SER A 44 -43.36 29.59 -22.74
C SER A 44 -42.42 30.67 -23.31
N GLU A 45 -41.29 30.27 -23.91
CA GLU A 45 -40.24 31.18 -24.43
C GLU A 45 -39.65 32.07 -23.32
N CYS A 46 -39.59 31.56 -22.09
CA CYS A 46 -39.06 32.32 -20.95
C CYS A 46 -37.52 32.34 -20.88
N SER A 47 -36.81 31.67 -21.79
CA SER A 47 -35.35 31.50 -21.75
C SER A 47 -34.59 32.83 -21.73
N GLU A 48 -34.97 33.79 -22.59
CA GLU A 48 -34.35 35.13 -22.62
C GLU A 48 -34.52 35.86 -21.28
N HIS A 49 -35.72 35.84 -20.70
CA HIS A 49 -35.97 36.47 -19.40
C HIS A 49 -35.24 35.78 -18.25
N VAL A 50 -35.10 34.45 -18.30
CA VAL A 50 -34.32 33.71 -17.31
C VAL A 50 -32.81 34.02 -17.44
N ILE A 51 -32.30 34.22 -18.66
CA ILE A 51 -30.94 34.69 -18.91
C ILE A 51 -30.75 36.12 -18.36
N GLU A 52 -31.68 37.04 -18.64
CA GLU A 52 -31.66 38.41 -18.11
C GLU A 52 -31.59 38.42 -16.58
N MET A 53 -32.41 37.58 -15.93
CA MET A 53 -32.44 37.42 -14.47
C MET A 53 -31.10 36.97 -13.88
N PHE A 54 -30.27 36.25 -14.64
CA PHE A 54 -28.95 35.85 -14.19
C PHE A 54 -27.96 37.03 -14.17
N PHE A 55 -28.01 37.88 -15.21
CA PHE A 55 -27.12 39.03 -15.36
C PHE A 55 -27.61 40.31 -14.66
N GLU A 56 -28.76 40.27 -14.00
CA GLU A 56 -29.24 41.36 -13.15
C GLU A 56 -28.22 41.77 -12.08
N ARG A 57 -28.21 43.06 -11.74
CA ARG A 57 -27.39 43.59 -10.63
C ARG A 57 -27.74 42.94 -9.28
N SER A 58 -28.99 42.48 -9.11
CA SER A 58 -29.43 41.76 -7.92
C SER A 58 -29.05 40.28 -7.97
N ASN A 59 -28.53 39.74 -6.87
CA ASN A 59 -28.20 38.31 -6.77
C ASN A 59 -29.40 37.42 -6.37
N LYS A 60 -30.54 38.02 -5.98
CA LYS A 60 -31.69 37.31 -5.38
C LYS A 60 -32.21 36.13 -6.21
N ASN A 61 -32.18 36.26 -7.53
CA ASN A 61 -32.75 35.27 -8.45
C ASN A 61 -31.70 34.34 -9.07
N ARG A 62 -30.40 34.59 -8.89
CA ARG A 62 -29.34 33.81 -9.57
C ARG A 62 -29.35 32.34 -9.18
N GLN A 63 -29.52 32.03 -7.90
CA GLN A 63 -29.59 30.65 -7.44
C GLN A 63 -30.79 29.92 -8.06
N PHE A 64 -31.94 30.59 -8.17
CA PHE A 64 -33.11 30.01 -8.85
C PHE A 64 -32.81 29.71 -10.33
N VAL A 65 -32.14 30.62 -11.03
CA VAL A 65 -31.75 30.41 -12.43
C VAL A 65 -30.80 29.22 -12.57
N ILE A 66 -29.80 29.09 -11.68
CA ILE A 66 -28.87 27.95 -11.65
C ILE A 66 -29.63 26.65 -11.38
N ASP A 67 -30.55 26.63 -10.41
CA ASP A 67 -31.33 25.45 -10.04
C ASP A 67 -32.26 25.02 -11.18
N LEU A 68 -32.93 26.00 -11.82
CA LEU A 68 -33.77 25.75 -12.98
C LEU A 68 -32.93 25.18 -14.12
N PHE A 69 -31.81 25.82 -14.44
CA PHE A 69 -30.92 25.39 -15.52
C PHE A 69 -30.28 24.02 -15.26
N SER A 70 -29.92 23.70 -14.01
CA SER A 70 -29.28 22.42 -13.64
C SER A 70 -30.27 21.25 -13.70
N ASN A 71 -31.56 21.50 -13.47
CA ASN A 71 -32.58 20.46 -13.36
C ASN A 71 -33.46 20.28 -14.61
N SER A 72 -33.43 21.23 -15.56
CA SER A 72 -34.27 21.24 -16.75
C SER A 72 -33.45 21.02 -18.01
N ILE A 73 -33.74 19.93 -18.74
CA ILE A 73 -33.09 19.68 -20.05
C ILE A 73 -33.68 20.63 -21.11
N CYS A 74 -35.00 20.83 -21.09
CA CYS A 74 -35.67 21.62 -22.14
C CYS A 74 -35.29 23.10 -22.09
N ILE A 75 -35.06 23.67 -20.90
CA ILE A 75 -34.57 25.05 -20.76
C ILE A 75 -33.11 25.15 -21.21
N ARG A 76 -32.27 24.15 -20.90
CA ARG A 76 -30.88 24.13 -21.39
C ARG A 76 -30.84 24.18 -22.91
N GLU A 77 -31.59 23.32 -23.57
CA GLU A 77 -31.72 23.27 -25.04
C GLU A 77 -32.18 24.61 -25.64
N GLN A 78 -33.09 25.32 -24.98
CA GLN A 78 -33.53 26.65 -25.44
C GLN A 78 -32.51 27.76 -25.19
N MET A 79 -31.65 27.59 -24.19
CA MET A 79 -30.54 28.50 -23.91
C MET A 79 -29.28 28.14 -24.72
N GLU A 80 -29.35 27.13 -25.59
CA GLU A 80 -28.34 26.86 -26.63
C GLU A 80 -28.42 27.89 -27.76
N THR A 81 -28.50 29.18 -27.41
CA THR A 81 -28.42 30.29 -28.35
C THR A 81 -26.96 30.63 -28.64
N GLU A 82 -26.66 30.95 -29.90
CA GLU A 82 -25.34 31.48 -30.29
C GLU A 82 -25.12 32.82 -29.56
N LYS A 83 -24.41 32.81 -28.42
CA LYS A 83 -23.81 33.91 -27.63
C LYS A 83 -23.94 33.76 -26.11
N PHE A 84 -24.75 32.84 -25.57
CA PHE A 84 -24.94 32.81 -24.10
C PHE A 84 -23.69 32.33 -23.35
N ILE A 85 -22.98 31.32 -23.84
CA ILE A 85 -21.68 30.91 -23.27
C ILE A 85 -20.65 32.04 -23.43
N GLU A 86 -20.64 32.75 -24.56
CA GLU A 86 -19.77 33.91 -24.76
C GLU A 86 -20.08 35.06 -23.77
N GLN A 87 -21.36 35.31 -23.47
CA GLN A 87 -21.79 36.27 -22.45
C GLN A 87 -21.36 35.84 -21.04
N LEU A 88 -21.45 34.54 -20.72
CA LEU A 88 -20.95 34.00 -19.46
C LEU A 88 -19.43 34.15 -19.34
N LEU A 89 -18.68 33.90 -20.42
CA LEU A 89 -17.22 34.10 -20.41
C LEU A 89 -16.84 35.56 -20.18
N ALA A 90 -17.57 36.51 -20.78
CA ALA A 90 -17.34 37.93 -20.63
C ALA A 90 -17.76 38.51 -19.26
N CYS A 91 -18.56 37.79 -18.47
CA CYS A 91 -19.05 38.30 -17.20
C CYS A 91 -18.08 38.04 -16.02
N SER A 92 -18.14 38.87 -14.98
CA SER A 92 -17.29 38.75 -13.78
C SER A 92 -18.00 38.08 -12.59
N LEU A 93 -19.16 37.46 -12.81
CA LEU A 93 -19.97 36.85 -11.76
C LEU A 93 -19.38 35.50 -11.34
N PRO A 94 -19.14 35.20 -10.05
CA PRO A 94 -18.62 33.90 -9.63
C PRO A 94 -19.62 32.75 -9.94
N GLU A 95 -20.92 33.03 -9.87
CA GLU A 95 -21.96 32.03 -10.17
C GLU A 95 -21.92 31.53 -11.63
N LYS A 96 -21.22 32.23 -12.54
CA LYS A 96 -21.03 31.81 -13.93
C LYS A 96 -20.38 30.43 -14.02
N HIS A 97 -19.51 30.08 -13.08
CA HIS A 97 -18.77 28.82 -13.10
C HIS A 97 -19.72 27.62 -12.94
N ARG A 98 -20.72 27.74 -12.05
CA ARG A 98 -21.77 26.72 -11.88
C ARG A 98 -22.66 26.62 -13.12
N MET A 99 -22.92 27.74 -13.78
CA MET A 99 -23.68 27.75 -15.03
C MET A 99 -22.92 27.06 -16.18
N LEU A 100 -21.63 27.41 -16.36
CA LEU A 100 -20.75 26.78 -17.33
C LEU A 100 -20.61 25.27 -17.08
N ALA A 101 -20.45 24.86 -15.82
CA ALA A 101 -20.43 23.45 -15.43
C ALA A 101 -21.72 22.71 -15.83
N ALA A 102 -22.89 23.32 -15.64
CA ALA A 102 -24.18 22.70 -15.97
C ALA A 102 -24.41 22.51 -17.48
N PHE A 103 -23.76 23.28 -18.37
CA PHE A 103 -23.82 23.06 -19.83
C PHE A 103 -23.25 21.70 -20.25
N SER A 104 -22.37 21.09 -19.45
CA SER A 104 -21.82 19.77 -19.76
C SER A 104 -22.87 18.65 -19.82
N GLN A 105 -24.06 18.87 -19.25
CA GLN A 105 -25.13 17.87 -19.24
C GLN A 105 -25.68 17.58 -20.64
N THR A 106 -25.66 18.53 -21.57
CA THR A 106 -26.14 18.34 -22.96
C THR A 106 -24.99 18.05 -23.92
N ALA A 107 -25.25 17.30 -24.99
CA ALA A 107 -24.23 16.97 -25.99
C ALA A 107 -23.70 18.22 -26.73
N TRP A 108 -24.61 19.13 -27.10
CA TRP A 108 -24.24 20.41 -27.69
C TRP A 108 -23.45 21.27 -26.71
N GLY A 109 -23.87 21.34 -25.44
CA GLY A 109 -23.18 22.12 -24.42
C GLY A 109 -21.74 21.66 -24.22
N ARG A 110 -21.48 20.35 -24.17
CA ARG A 110 -20.10 19.81 -24.16
C ARG A 110 -19.29 20.25 -25.37
N ALA A 111 -19.86 20.16 -26.58
CA ALA A 111 -19.20 20.58 -27.82
C ALA A 111 -18.84 22.07 -27.79
N LYS A 112 -19.82 22.91 -27.41
CA LYS A 112 -19.66 24.35 -27.34
C LYS A 112 -18.62 24.76 -26.29
N LEU A 113 -18.67 24.17 -25.09
CA LEU A 113 -17.70 24.41 -24.01
C LEU A 113 -16.25 24.21 -24.46
N ARG A 114 -15.98 23.20 -25.30
CA ARG A 114 -14.64 22.98 -25.90
C ARG A 114 -14.30 24.07 -26.90
N THR A 115 -15.17 24.28 -27.88
CA THR A 115 -14.88 25.20 -29.00
C THR A 115 -14.78 26.66 -28.58
N SER A 116 -15.40 27.06 -27.47
CA SER A 116 -15.38 28.42 -26.95
C SER A 116 -14.29 28.68 -25.91
N GLY A 117 -13.48 27.68 -25.53
CA GLY A 117 -12.51 27.77 -24.44
C GLY A 117 -13.15 27.84 -23.04
N ALA A 118 -14.46 27.60 -22.92
CA ALA A 118 -15.14 27.64 -21.63
C ALA A 118 -14.83 26.43 -20.76
N LEU A 119 -14.47 25.29 -21.37
CA LEU A 119 -13.98 24.13 -20.64
C LEU A 119 -12.69 24.45 -19.89
N ASP A 120 -11.77 25.22 -20.49
CA ASP A 120 -10.53 25.64 -19.84
C ASP A 120 -10.81 26.54 -18.62
N VAL A 121 -11.79 27.43 -18.71
CA VAL A 121 -12.23 28.23 -17.55
C VAL A 121 -12.78 27.34 -16.42
N VAL A 122 -13.48 26.25 -16.73
CA VAL A 122 -13.95 25.29 -15.71
C VAL A 122 -12.76 24.54 -15.09
N ILE A 123 -11.75 24.18 -15.88
CA ILE A 123 -10.50 23.56 -15.41
C ILE A 123 -9.72 24.52 -14.50
N ASP A 124 -9.60 25.79 -14.88
CA ASP A 124 -8.90 26.80 -14.10
C ASP A 124 -9.58 27.00 -12.74
N VAL A 125 -10.91 27.10 -12.71
CA VAL A 125 -11.69 27.22 -11.48
C VAL A 125 -11.53 25.97 -10.61
N PHE A 126 -11.58 24.78 -11.20
CA PHE A 126 -11.30 23.53 -10.49
C PHE A 126 -9.92 23.54 -9.84
N SER A 127 -8.91 24.08 -10.53
CA SER A 127 -7.54 24.18 -10.04
C SER A 127 -7.33 25.24 -8.95
N SER A 128 -7.97 26.40 -9.08
CA SER A 128 -7.72 27.56 -8.21
C SER A 128 -8.73 27.76 -7.08
N SER A 129 -9.93 27.17 -7.18
CA SER A 129 -10.99 27.41 -6.20
C SER A 129 -10.76 26.62 -4.92
N GLU A 130 -10.97 27.29 -3.78
CA GLU A 130 -11.03 26.65 -2.46
C GLU A 130 -12.46 26.30 -2.05
N GLN A 131 -13.47 26.74 -2.83
CA GLN A 131 -14.88 26.48 -2.54
C GLN A 131 -15.26 25.06 -2.95
N ILE A 132 -15.77 24.29 -1.99
CA ILE A 132 -16.19 22.89 -2.21
C ILE A 132 -17.32 22.83 -3.24
N GLU A 133 -18.27 23.76 -3.20
CA GLU A 133 -19.40 23.80 -4.12
C GLU A 133 -18.96 23.97 -5.58
N GLU A 134 -17.93 24.79 -5.81
CA GLU A 134 -17.36 25.00 -7.15
C GLU A 134 -16.59 23.77 -7.63
N LYS A 135 -15.79 23.14 -6.75
CA LYS A 135 -15.11 21.87 -7.06
C LYS A 135 -16.09 20.74 -7.37
N VAL A 136 -17.15 20.58 -6.56
CA VAL A 136 -18.20 19.59 -6.81
C VAL A 136 -18.89 19.84 -8.15
N ALA A 137 -19.20 21.10 -8.47
CA ALA A 137 -19.80 21.45 -9.75
C ALA A 137 -18.87 21.13 -10.94
N ALA A 138 -17.58 21.45 -10.82
CA ALA A 138 -16.59 21.15 -11.85
C ALA A 138 -16.40 19.64 -12.06
N VAL A 139 -16.21 18.86 -10.99
CA VAL A 139 -16.09 17.40 -11.07
C VAL A 139 -17.36 16.78 -11.67
N SER A 140 -18.55 17.24 -11.26
CA SER A 140 -19.82 16.82 -11.87
C SER A 140 -19.86 17.14 -13.36
N ALA A 141 -19.37 18.33 -13.77
CA ALA A 141 -19.31 18.69 -15.17
C ALA A 141 -18.41 17.77 -15.98
N PHE A 142 -17.19 17.51 -15.49
CA PHE A 142 -16.23 16.61 -16.12
C PHE A 142 -16.79 15.18 -16.27
N ARG A 143 -17.61 14.70 -15.34
CA ARG A 143 -18.25 13.37 -15.47
C ARG A 143 -19.15 13.25 -16.70
N HIS A 144 -19.82 14.32 -17.12
CA HIS A 144 -20.64 14.30 -18.33
C HIS A 144 -19.80 14.18 -19.61
N PHE A 145 -18.52 14.60 -19.58
CA PHE A 145 -17.61 14.47 -20.72
C PHE A 145 -17.23 13.02 -21.05
N VAL A 146 -17.51 12.03 -20.17
CA VAL A 146 -17.34 10.60 -20.53
C VAL A 146 -18.13 10.20 -21.77
N HIS A 147 -19.23 10.91 -22.07
CA HIS A 147 -20.03 10.71 -23.29
C HIS A 147 -19.52 11.51 -24.50
N ASP A 148 -18.30 12.06 -24.43
CA ASP A 148 -17.71 12.92 -25.44
C ASP A 148 -16.19 12.72 -25.51
N THR A 149 -15.76 11.85 -26.42
CA THR A 149 -14.37 11.44 -26.58
C THR A 149 -13.42 12.63 -26.79
N ALA A 150 -13.83 13.65 -27.55
CA ALA A 150 -12.99 14.83 -27.79
C ALA A 150 -12.77 15.66 -26.52
N GLY A 151 -13.76 15.74 -25.62
CA GLY A 151 -13.62 16.42 -24.33
C GLY A 151 -12.80 15.64 -23.32
N MET A 152 -12.96 14.31 -23.26
CA MET A 152 -12.07 13.48 -22.44
C MET A 152 -10.61 13.61 -22.90
N ARG A 153 -10.38 13.64 -24.21
CA ARG A 153 -9.06 13.88 -24.75
C ARG A 153 -8.49 15.23 -24.34
N HIS A 154 -9.29 16.31 -24.47
CA HIS A 154 -8.91 17.65 -24.00
C HIS A 154 -8.53 17.66 -22.51
N LEU A 155 -9.29 16.97 -21.66
CA LEU A 155 -8.97 16.83 -20.23
C LEU A 155 -7.65 16.08 -19.98
N SER A 156 -7.35 15.04 -20.75
CA SER A 156 -6.08 14.30 -20.61
C SER A 156 -4.87 15.09 -21.11
N GLU A 157 -5.04 15.89 -22.16
CA GLU A 157 -3.99 16.74 -22.75
C GLU A 157 -3.70 17.97 -21.87
N ASN A 158 -4.69 18.43 -21.11
CA ASN A 158 -4.56 19.60 -20.25
C ASN A 158 -3.77 19.25 -18.97
N SER A 159 -2.53 19.75 -18.90
CA SER A 159 -1.64 19.52 -17.75
C SER A 159 -2.17 20.14 -16.45
N ILE A 160 -2.93 21.24 -16.51
CA ILE A 160 -3.51 21.87 -15.31
C ILE A 160 -4.47 20.88 -14.66
N PHE A 161 -5.38 20.29 -15.42
CA PHE A 161 -6.33 19.31 -14.91
C PHE A 161 -5.64 18.13 -14.24
N VAL A 162 -4.72 17.45 -14.94
CA VAL A 162 -4.03 16.26 -14.40
C VAL A 162 -3.19 16.62 -13.17
N ASN A 163 -2.48 17.75 -13.20
CA ASN A 163 -1.67 18.21 -12.06
C ASN A 163 -2.53 18.56 -10.84
N THR A 164 -3.71 19.16 -11.07
CA THR A 164 -4.68 19.45 -10.01
C THR A 164 -5.16 18.16 -9.35
N VAL A 165 -5.53 17.15 -10.12
CA VAL A 165 -5.95 15.86 -9.55
C VAL A 165 -4.83 15.23 -8.71
N VAL A 166 -3.59 15.20 -9.23
CA VAL A 166 -2.45 14.68 -8.49
C VAL A 166 -2.22 15.44 -7.18
N ARG A 167 -2.28 16.78 -7.24
CA ARG A 167 -2.11 17.66 -6.07
C ARG A 167 -3.20 17.42 -5.01
N ASP A 168 -4.46 17.40 -5.44
CA ASP A 168 -5.61 17.31 -4.54
C ASP A 168 -5.67 15.91 -3.89
N VAL A 169 -5.36 14.84 -4.63
CA VAL A 169 -5.23 13.48 -4.08
C VAL A 169 -4.04 13.37 -3.11
N LYS A 170 -2.86 13.89 -3.45
CA LYS A 170 -1.69 13.87 -2.54
C LYS A 170 -2.01 14.55 -1.22
N LYS A 171 -2.60 15.76 -1.28
CA LYS A 171 -3.05 16.50 -0.09
C LYS A 171 -4.06 15.68 0.73
N TYR A 172 -5.02 15.04 0.07
CA TYR A 172 -6.00 14.21 0.75
C TYR A 172 -5.37 13.02 1.47
N VAL A 173 -4.39 12.34 0.85
CA VAL A 173 -3.67 11.22 1.45
C VAL A 173 -2.83 11.68 2.65
N GLU A 174 -2.16 12.82 2.56
CA GLU A 174 -1.39 13.41 3.68
C GLU A 174 -2.30 13.73 4.88
N GLU A 175 -3.49 14.28 4.65
CA GLU A 175 -4.45 14.63 5.70
C GLU A 175 -5.21 13.42 6.29
N ASN A 176 -5.29 12.30 5.55
CA ASN A 176 -6.06 11.10 5.92
C ASN A 176 -5.20 9.84 5.96
N LEU A 177 -3.92 10.00 6.29
CA LEU A 177 -2.94 8.91 6.31
C LEU A 177 -3.38 7.79 7.27
N ALA A 178 -3.52 6.59 6.74
CA ALA A 178 -3.90 5.38 7.46
C ALA A 178 -3.03 4.23 6.96
N GLU A 179 -1.77 4.22 7.37
CA GLU A 179 -0.87 3.09 7.10
C GLU A 179 -1.08 1.98 8.13
N CYS A 180 -0.99 0.73 7.68
CA CYS A 180 -1.20 -0.41 8.55
C CYS A 180 0.10 -0.75 9.28
N GLU A 181 0.05 -0.83 10.60
CA GLU A 181 1.21 -1.20 11.41
C GLU A 181 1.34 -2.72 11.57
N PRO A 182 2.58 -3.24 11.64
CA PRO A 182 2.80 -4.65 11.96
C PRO A 182 2.33 -4.97 13.38
N ALA A 183 1.46 -5.99 13.53
CA ALA A 183 1.01 -6.46 14.83
C ALA A 183 0.91 -8.00 14.85
N VAL A 184 1.38 -8.63 15.92
CA VAL A 184 1.35 -10.09 16.09
C VAL A 184 -0.03 -10.56 16.55
N ASP A 185 -0.53 -11.67 16.01
CA ASP A 185 -1.74 -12.34 16.50
C ASP A 185 -1.43 -13.21 17.72
N ILE A 186 -1.46 -12.59 18.91
CA ILE A 186 -1.15 -13.24 20.19
C ILE A 186 -2.09 -14.42 20.47
N ASP A 187 -3.37 -14.33 20.09
CA ASP A 187 -4.35 -15.40 20.35
C ASP A 187 -4.10 -16.62 19.49
N PHE A 188 -3.64 -16.42 18.25
CA PHE A 188 -3.18 -17.49 17.39
C PHE A 188 -1.93 -18.17 17.96
N VAL A 189 -0.93 -17.38 18.36
CA VAL A 189 0.31 -17.89 18.97
C VAL A 189 0.02 -18.73 20.22
N LYS A 190 -0.83 -18.25 21.13
CA LYS A 190 -1.18 -19.00 22.35
C LYS A 190 -1.84 -20.36 22.07
N ARG A 191 -2.63 -20.46 21.00
CA ARG A 191 -3.25 -21.75 20.61
C ARG A 191 -2.25 -22.76 20.08
N LEU A 192 -1.21 -22.27 19.40
CA LEU A 192 -0.11 -23.10 18.92
C LEU A 192 0.69 -23.70 20.08
N THR A 193 1.08 -22.87 21.05
CA THR A 193 1.81 -23.31 22.26
C THR A 193 1.03 -24.38 23.04
N ASN A 194 -0.29 -24.20 23.19
CA ASN A 194 -1.14 -25.14 23.91
C ASN A 194 -1.34 -26.48 23.18
N ALA A 195 -1.19 -26.52 21.84
CA ALA A 195 -1.32 -27.75 21.07
C ALA A 195 -0.09 -28.67 21.22
N GLU A 196 1.10 -28.08 21.40
CA GLU A 196 2.35 -28.83 21.63
C GLU A 196 2.44 -29.35 23.07
N ASN A 197 2.10 -28.51 24.07
CA ASN A 197 2.10 -28.89 25.49
C ASN A 197 1.03 -29.95 25.85
N GLY A 198 0.02 -30.15 25.01
CA GLY A 198 -1.02 -31.18 25.17
C GLY A 198 -0.66 -32.56 24.63
N SER A 199 0.56 -32.75 24.12
CA SER A 199 1.03 -34.02 23.52
C SER A 199 1.91 -34.87 24.45
N GLY A 200 2.04 -34.48 25.72
CA GLY A 200 2.66 -35.28 26.78
C GLY A 200 1.62 -35.80 27.77
N ASP A 201 1.52 -37.12 27.87
CA ASP A 201 0.74 -37.91 28.85
C ASP A 201 -0.77 -38.09 28.63
N GLY A 202 -1.14 -39.28 28.16
CA GLY A 202 -2.52 -39.79 28.22
C GLY A 202 -2.89 -40.75 27.10
N ASP A 203 -2.47 -42.01 27.25
CA ASP A 203 -2.92 -43.16 26.44
C ASP A 203 -4.45 -43.18 26.25
N ASN A 204 -4.91 -43.03 25.01
CA ASN A 204 -6.03 -43.77 24.44
C ASN A 204 -6.16 -43.48 22.94
N GLY A 205 -5.97 -44.52 22.13
CA GLY A 205 -6.29 -44.51 20.71
C GLY A 205 -7.75 -44.14 20.45
N ALA A 206 -7.99 -42.89 20.09
CA ALA A 206 -9.26 -42.45 19.55
C ALA A 206 -9.01 -41.30 18.57
N THR A 207 -8.88 -41.67 17.29
CA THR A 207 -9.04 -40.81 16.11
C THR A 207 -8.27 -39.48 16.14
N HIS A 208 -7.27 -39.38 15.25
CA HIS A 208 -6.98 -38.15 14.50
C HIS A 208 -8.27 -37.62 13.85
N GLN A 209 -9.18 -37.04 14.63
CA GLN A 209 -10.11 -36.08 14.10
C GLN A 209 -9.26 -34.84 13.90
N ASN A 210 -8.83 -34.71 12.65
CA ASN A 210 -8.54 -33.46 12.01
C ASN A 210 -9.28 -32.35 12.78
N ILE A 211 -8.57 -31.62 13.64
CA ILE A 211 -8.78 -30.18 13.64
C ILE A 211 -8.62 -29.90 12.16
N ALA A 212 -9.72 -29.62 11.49
CA ALA A 212 -9.65 -29.02 10.19
C ALA A 212 -8.95 -27.70 10.47
N GLU A 213 -7.61 -27.75 10.52
CA GLU A 213 -6.75 -26.67 10.14
C GLU A 213 -7.43 -26.21 8.87
N SER A 214 -8.09 -25.07 8.96
CA SER A 214 -8.49 -24.41 7.75
C SER A 214 -7.17 -24.24 7.03
N VAL A 215 -6.96 -25.06 6.01
CA VAL A 215 -5.84 -25.00 5.06
C VAL A 215 -5.71 -23.58 4.48
N ASP A 216 -6.69 -22.71 4.76
CA ASP A 216 -6.80 -21.28 4.53
C ASP A 216 -6.21 -20.33 5.60
N ARG A 217 -5.70 -20.77 6.78
CA ARG A 217 -5.28 -19.85 7.88
C ARG A 217 -3.77 -19.57 7.97
N LEU A 218 -2.91 -20.46 7.50
CA LEU A 218 -1.59 -20.04 7.00
C LEU A 218 -1.85 -19.48 5.61
N HIS A 219 -2.25 -18.20 5.57
CA HIS A 219 -2.93 -17.56 4.44
C HIS A 219 -2.38 -17.97 3.07
N LYS A 220 -3.29 -18.16 2.10
CA LYS A 220 -3.01 -18.36 0.66
C LYS A 220 -1.92 -17.45 0.07
N ASP A 221 -1.60 -16.33 0.73
CA ASP A 221 -0.72 -15.28 0.26
C ASP A 221 0.40 -14.87 1.25
N PHE A 222 0.67 -15.62 2.33
CA PHE A 222 1.87 -15.37 3.19
C PHE A 222 3.18 -15.46 2.39
N TYR A 223 3.09 -16.15 1.26
CA TYR A 223 4.17 -16.78 0.53
C TYR A 223 4.34 -16.17 -0.88
N SER A 224 3.48 -15.22 -1.24
CA SER A 224 3.25 -14.77 -2.62
C SER A 224 3.31 -13.24 -2.74
N MET A 225 4.34 -12.60 -2.18
CA MET A 225 4.67 -11.24 -2.68
C MET A 225 5.07 -11.28 -4.17
N TRP A 226 5.51 -12.46 -4.65
CA TRP A 226 6.21 -12.61 -5.93
C TRP A 226 5.91 -13.91 -6.69
N SER A 227 5.11 -14.81 -6.12
CA SER A 227 4.65 -16.00 -6.83
C SER A 227 3.48 -15.60 -7.75
N TYR A 228 3.71 -15.62 -9.05
CA TYR A 228 2.61 -15.53 -10.02
C TYR A 228 1.83 -16.85 -10.16
N ASP A 229 2.24 -17.91 -9.47
CA ASP A 229 1.60 -19.21 -9.54
C ASP A 229 0.41 -19.24 -8.56
N THR A 230 -0.79 -19.11 -9.10
CA THR A 230 -2.00 -19.66 -8.47
C THR A 230 -2.03 -21.19 -8.66
N PRO A 231 -2.64 -21.94 -7.72
CA PRO A 231 -2.62 -23.39 -7.69
C PRO A 231 -3.26 -23.98 -8.95
N GLN A 232 -2.45 -24.60 -9.80
CA GLN A 232 -3.00 -25.68 -10.60
C GLN A 232 -3.27 -26.87 -9.67
N THR A 233 -4.41 -27.52 -9.90
CA THR A 233 -4.90 -28.76 -9.27
C THR A 233 -5.74 -28.61 -7.99
N SER A 234 -7.03 -28.31 -8.18
CA SER A 234 -8.05 -29.15 -7.55
C SER A 234 -8.68 -30.02 -8.66
N PRO A 235 -8.66 -31.36 -8.60
CA PRO A 235 -8.92 -32.22 -9.76
C PRO A 235 -10.38 -32.28 -10.25
N ARG A 236 -11.33 -31.56 -9.65
CA ARG A 236 -12.77 -31.78 -9.92
C ARG A 236 -13.42 -30.91 -11.01
N ARG A 237 -12.67 -30.05 -11.70
CA ARG A 237 -13.23 -29.22 -12.81
C ARG A 237 -12.47 -29.27 -14.14
N ALA A 238 -11.38 -30.03 -14.23
CA ALA A 238 -10.51 -30.08 -15.41
C ALA A 238 -10.97 -31.09 -16.49
N GLN A 239 -12.28 -31.24 -16.72
CA GLN A 239 -12.81 -32.11 -17.79
C GLN A 239 -13.52 -31.37 -18.93
N SER A 240 -13.43 -30.04 -19.02
CA SER A 240 -14.11 -29.31 -20.12
C SER A 240 -13.25 -28.28 -20.86
N ALA A 241 -11.92 -28.35 -20.78
CA ALA A 241 -11.06 -27.45 -21.54
C ALA A 241 -9.87 -28.19 -22.17
N SER A 242 -10.19 -29.10 -23.09
CA SER A 242 -9.25 -29.49 -24.14
C SER A 242 -9.85 -29.11 -25.49
N MET A 243 -9.27 -28.11 -26.16
CA MET A 243 -9.16 -28.01 -27.61
C MET A 243 -8.19 -26.87 -27.94
N SER A 244 -7.18 -27.19 -28.74
CA SER A 244 -6.21 -26.27 -29.34
C SER A 244 -6.89 -25.27 -30.30
N PRO A 245 -6.21 -24.17 -30.68
CA PRO A 245 -6.86 -22.96 -31.19
C PRO A 245 -7.15 -23.03 -32.70
N PRO A 246 -8.32 -22.55 -33.17
CA PRO A 246 -8.42 -22.09 -34.54
C PRO A 246 -8.02 -20.61 -34.60
N TYR A 247 -7.17 -20.29 -35.57
CA TYR A 247 -6.93 -18.95 -36.08
C TYR A 247 -8.28 -18.28 -36.39
N ASN A 248 -8.65 -17.32 -35.54
CA ASN A 248 -9.46 -16.14 -35.82
C ASN A 248 -9.58 -15.44 -34.48
N ALA A 249 -8.89 -14.30 -34.31
CA ALA A 249 -9.16 -13.41 -33.19
C ALA A 249 -10.66 -13.10 -33.22
N PRO A 250 -11.44 -13.45 -32.19
CA PRO A 250 -12.77 -12.88 -32.06
C PRO A 250 -12.54 -11.40 -31.80
N SER A 251 -13.09 -10.56 -32.68
CA SER A 251 -13.31 -9.14 -32.43
C SER A 251 -13.67 -8.94 -30.96
N PRO A 252 -13.12 -7.93 -30.26
CA PRO A 252 -13.42 -7.72 -28.86
C PRO A 252 -14.93 -7.62 -28.75
N SER A 253 -15.54 -8.63 -28.12
CA SER A 253 -16.93 -8.56 -27.70
C SER A 253 -17.00 -7.32 -26.83
N TYR A 254 -17.53 -6.25 -27.41
CA TYR A 254 -17.96 -5.06 -26.72
C TYR A 254 -19.00 -5.50 -25.70
N SER A 255 -18.51 -5.90 -24.53
CA SER A 255 -19.29 -5.93 -23.31
C SER A 255 -19.48 -4.47 -22.90
N PHE A 256 -20.28 -3.74 -23.67
CA PHE A 256 -21.03 -2.64 -23.12
C PHE A 256 -21.69 -3.18 -21.84
N PRO A 257 -21.71 -2.43 -20.73
CA PRO A 257 -22.79 -2.62 -19.77
C PRO A 257 -24.08 -2.36 -20.55
N SER A 258 -24.69 -3.41 -21.06
CA SER A 258 -25.96 -3.36 -21.75
C SER A 258 -26.96 -2.70 -20.83
N SER A 259 -27.46 -1.55 -21.27
CA SER A 259 -28.64 -0.86 -20.77
C SER A 259 -28.71 -0.69 -19.25
N VAL A 260 -28.09 0.39 -18.75
CA VAL A 260 -28.84 1.20 -17.79
C VAL A 260 -29.96 1.84 -18.61
N SER A 261 -31.08 1.12 -18.73
CA SER A 261 -32.30 1.68 -19.25
C SER A 261 -32.54 3.00 -18.51
N SER A 262 -32.64 4.09 -19.27
CA SER A 262 -33.27 5.33 -18.81
C SER A 262 -34.72 4.99 -18.46
N SER A 263 -34.93 4.46 -17.27
CA SER A 263 -36.22 4.13 -16.65
C SER A 263 -35.93 3.79 -15.20
N ALA A 264 -35.67 4.81 -14.37
CA ALA A 264 -36.00 4.67 -12.97
C ALA A 264 -37.51 4.50 -12.91
N ALA A 265 -37.95 3.25 -12.74
CA ALA A 265 -39.33 2.92 -12.48
C ALA A 265 -39.79 3.73 -11.28
N SER A 266 -40.72 4.63 -11.54
CA SER A 266 -41.49 5.33 -10.54
C SER A 266 -42.24 4.28 -9.73
N SER A 267 -41.88 4.09 -8.46
CA SER A 267 -42.81 3.47 -7.52
C SER A 267 -44.09 4.32 -7.50
N PRO A 268 -45.29 3.71 -7.60
CA PRO A 268 -46.53 4.46 -7.64
C PRO A 268 -46.80 5.07 -6.27
N ALA A 269 -46.66 6.39 -6.15
CA ALA A 269 -47.21 7.11 -5.02
C ALA A 269 -48.74 6.91 -5.00
N PRO A 270 -49.37 6.72 -3.82
CA PRO A 270 -50.80 6.46 -3.73
C PRO A 270 -51.58 7.62 -4.35
N ARG A 271 -52.48 7.31 -5.30
CA ARG A 271 -53.43 8.26 -5.86
C ARG A 271 -54.29 8.81 -4.72
N ARG A 272 -53.99 10.01 -4.24
CA ARG A 272 -54.97 10.84 -3.52
C ARG A 272 -55.93 11.45 -4.55
N PRO A 273 -57.23 11.58 -4.21
CA PRO A 273 -58.19 12.26 -5.08
C PRO A 273 -57.80 13.73 -5.23
N SER A 274 -58.23 14.34 -6.32
CA SER A 274 -58.03 15.74 -6.66
C SER A 274 -58.49 16.68 -5.52
N GLU A 275 -57.54 17.19 -4.74
CA GLU A 275 -57.73 18.36 -3.87
C GLU A 275 -57.12 19.60 -4.57
N GLY A 276 -57.80 20.73 -4.42
CA GLY A 276 -57.59 21.93 -5.23
C GLY A 276 -56.36 22.74 -4.80
N ILE A 277 -55.70 23.36 -5.79
CA ILE A 277 -54.49 24.20 -5.70
C ILE A 277 -54.61 25.38 -4.70
N LEU A 278 -55.83 25.74 -4.28
CA LEU A 278 -56.05 26.83 -3.32
C LEU A 278 -55.58 26.50 -1.90
N ASP A 279 -55.58 25.22 -1.49
CA ASP A 279 -55.03 24.79 -0.19
C ASP A 279 -53.50 24.62 -0.21
N ASP A 280 -52.89 24.43 -1.39
CA ASP A 280 -51.41 24.31 -1.53
C ASP A 280 -50.71 25.67 -1.61
N LEU A 281 -51.45 26.76 -1.92
CA LEU A 281 -50.92 28.12 -1.92
C LEU A 281 -51.03 28.80 -0.54
N SER A 282 -51.83 28.27 0.39
CA SER A 282 -51.87 28.75 1.78
C SER A 282 -50.63 28.36 2.60
N ASP A 283 -49.86 27.36 2.16
CA ASP A 283 -48.59 26.98 2.79
C ASP A 283 -47.44 27.95 2.48
N VAL A 284 -47.62 28.88 1.54
CA VAL A 284 -46.58 29.89 1.18
C VAL A 284 -46.38 30.92 2.29
N GLU A 285 -47.30 31.03 3.26
CA GLU A 285 -47.19 31.92 4.42
C GLU A 285 -46.80 31.22 5.74
N SER A 286 -46.64 29.89 5.76
CA SER A 286 -46.42 29.12 7.00
C SER A 286 -45.16 28.24 7.03
N ASP A 287 -44.14 28.55 6.23
CA ASP A 287 -42.87 27.81 6.21
C ASP A 287 -41.92 28.23 7.36
N ASN A 288 -42.39 28.07 8.61
CA ASN A 288 -41.58 28.00 9.83
C ASN A 288 -41.53 26.55 10.37
N GLY A 289 -41.73 25.57 9.48
CA GLY A 289 -41.64 24.16 9.82
C GLY A 289 -40.21 23.67 9.72
N GLU A 290 -39.50 23.66 10.85
CA GLU A 290 -38.22 22.95 11.00
C GLU A 290 -38.39 21.47 10.62
N GLU A 291 -38.04 21.11 9.38
CA GLU A 291 -37.72 19.72 9.06
C GLU A 291 -36.55 19.31 9.97
N LYS A 292 -36.81 18.35 10.86
CA LYS A 292 -35.78 17.68 11.67
C LYS A 292 -34.83 16.91 10.75
N VAL A 293 -33.93 17.63 10.09
CA VAL A 293 -32.67 17.09 9.59
C VAL A 293 -31.81 16.92 10.83
N GLU A 294 -31.47 15.66 11.17
CA GLU A 294 -30.43 15.36 12.15
C GLU A 294 -29.24 16.28 11.84
N LYS A 295 -28.82 17.11 12.80
CA LYS A 295 -27.70 18.04 12.64
C LYS A 295 -26.42 17.21 12.49
N GLU A 296 -26.19 16.69 11.29
CA GLU A 296 -24.89 16.20 10.84
C GLU A 296 -23.93 17.39 11.00
N ASP A 297 -22.84 17.19 11.74
CA ASP A 297 -21.91 18.26 12.05
C ASP A 297 -21.38 18.85 10.73
N ALA A 298 -21.38 20.18 10.60
CA ALA A 298 -21.01 20.85 9.35
C ALA A 298 -19.59 20.44 8.87
N ALA A 299 -18.71 20.09 9.81
CA ALA A 299 -17.37 19.57 9.55
C ALA A 299 -17.38 18.15 8.96
N GLU A 300 -18.27 17.26 9.42
CA GLU A 300 -18.38 15.89 8.91
C GLU A 300 -18.95 15.89 7.48
N LYS A 301 -19.96 16.74 7.24
CA LYS A 301 -20.48 16.97 5.89
C LYS A 301 -19.40 17.49 4.94
N LYS A 302 -18.56 18.42 5.41
CA LYS A 302 -17.42 18.95 4.64
C LYS A 302 -16.44 17.84 4.26
N LYS A 303 -16.00 17.03 5.22
CA LYS A 303 -15.09 15.89 4.98
C LYS A 303 -15.67 14.88 3.99
N ARG A 304 -16.99 14.62 4.07
CA ARG A 304 -17.68 13.72 3.14
C ARG A 304 -17.71 14.29 1.72
N GLN A 305 -17.91 15.59 1.57
CA GLN A 305 -17.87 16.26 0.26
C GLN A 305 -16.46 16.27 -0.31
N GLU A 306 -15.43 16.55 0.50
CA GLU A 306 -14.02 16.47 0.11
C GLU A 306 -13.67 15.05 -0.38
N LYS A 307 -14.05 14.01 0.37
CA LYS A 307 -13.87 12.61 -0.07
C LYS A 307 -14.58 12.35 -1.41
N SER A 308 -15.80 12.85 -1.60
CA SER A 308 -16.54 12.66 -2.86
C SER A 308 -15.92 13.39 -4.05
N ILE A 309 -15.25 14.53 -3.82
CA ILE A 309 -14.49 15.24 -4.86
C ILE A 309 -13.32 14.35 -5.31
N ILE A 310 -12.50 13.88 -4.35
CA ILE A 310 -11.34 13.04 -4.62
C ILE A 310 -11.73 11.73 -5.33
N GLU A 311 -12.77 11.05 -4.86
CA GLU A 311 -13.29 9.86 -5.55
C GLU A 311 -13.81 10.17 -6.97
N GLY A 312 -14.36 11.37 -7.17
CA GLY A 312 -14.78 11.83 -8.50
C GLY A 312 -13.62 12.11 -9.45
N GLU A 313 -12.54 12.70 -8.95
CA GLU A 313 -11.31 12.92 -9.71
C GLU A 313 -10.62 11.61 -10.10
N LEU A 314 -10.48 10.68 -9.16
CA LEU A 314 -9.91 9.35 -9.41
C LEU A 314 -10.77 8.51 -10.37
N TRP A 315 -12.10 8.66 -10.29
CA TRP A 315 -13.02 8.08 -11.25
C TRP A 315 -12.79 8.66 -12.65
N LEU A 316 -12.58 9.97 -12.79
CA LEU A 316 -12.27 10.60 -14.07
C LEU A 316 -10.94 10.09 -14.64
N LEU A 317 -9.89 9.98 -13.82
CA LEU A 317 -8.63 9.35 -14.23
C LEU A 317 -8.83 7.92 -14.71
N THR A 318 -9.69 7.15 -14.03
CA THR A 318 -10.02 5.77 -14.43
C THR A 318 -10.66 5.72 -15.82
N TRP A 319 -11.52 6.70 -16.17
CA TRP A 319 -12.11 6.79 -17.50
C TRP A 319 -11.15 7.30 -18.56
N LEU A 320 -10.33 8.31 -18.24
CA LEU A 320 -9.30 8.81 -19.14
C LEU A 320 -8.35 7.67 -19.53
N ALA A 321 -7.98 6.82 -18.58
CA ALA A 321 -7.10 5.67 -18.81
C ALA A 321 -7.73 4.54 -19.66
N GLN A 322 -9.01 4.60 -20.00
CA GLN A 322 -9.63 3.60 -20.89
C GLN A 322 -9.32 3.81 -22.37
N ASP A 323 -8.92 5.03 -22.75
CA ASP A 323 -8.58 5.38 -24.13
C ASP A 323 -7.06 5.41 -24.29
N ASP A 324 -6.54 4.57 -25.19
CA ASP A 324 -5.13 4.45 -25.53
C ASP A 324 -4.49 5.79 -25.86
N HIS A 325 -5.23 6.70 -26.51
CA HIS A 325 -4.71 8.00 -26.88
C HIS A 325 -4.42 8.87 -25.66
N ASN A 326 -5.25 8.77 -24.63
CA ASN A 326 -5.12 9.57 -23.41
C ASN A 326 -3.98 9.06 -22.52
N LEU A 327 -3.69 7.76 -22.57
CA LEU A 327 -2.66 7.13 -21.74
C LEU A 327 -1.27 7.75 -21.94
N GLN A 328 -0.95 8.22 -23.14
CA GLN A 328 0.35 8.87 -23.37
C GLN A 328 0.58 10.10 -22.48
N PHE A 329 -0.49 10.78 -22.05
CA PHE A 329 -0.45 11.94 -21.15
C PHE A 329 -0.54 11.53 -19.67
N LEU A 330 -1.15 10.38 -19.38
CA LEU A 330 -1.30 9.86 -18.02
C LEU A 330 -0.09 9.06 -17.53
N ILE A 331 0.70 8.46 -18.43
CA ILE A 331 1.91 7.68 -18.08
C ILE A 331 3.02 8.64 -17.64
N ARG A 332 2.92 9.04 -16.38
CA ARG A 332 3.83 9.96 -15.68
C ARG A 332 4.17 9.41 -14.29
N PRO A 333 5.36 9.73 -13.73
CA PRO A 333 5.75 9.33 -12.38
C PRO A 333 4.70 9.66 -11.32
N ASP A 334 4.28 10.93 -11.30
CA ASP A 334 3.45 11.52 -10.27
C ASP A 334 2.01 11.01 -10.27
N VAL A 335 1.47 10.65 -11.44
CA VAL A 335 0.16 9.99 -11.57
C VAL A 335 0.21 8.57 -11.01
N VAL A 336 1.27 7.81 -11.33
CA VAL A 336 1.43 6.44 -10.81
C VAL A 336 1.57 6.48 -9.29
N ASP A 337 2.45 7.33 -8.78
CA ASP A 337 2.73 7.46 -7.34
C ASP A 337 1.47 7.94 -6.57
N CYS A 338 0.69 8.86 -7.16
CA CYS A 338 -0.58 9.34 -6.61
C CYS A 338 -1.63 8.23 -6.48
N VAL A 339 -1.81 7.40 -7.52
CA VAL A 339 -2.79 6.30 -7.45
C VAL A 339 -2.34 5.21 -6.46
N VAL A 340 -1.03 4.90 -6.45
CA VAL A 340 -0.46 3.94 -5.52
C VAL A 340 -0.62 4.40 -4.07
N SER A 341 -0.29 5.66 -3.76
CA SER A 341 -0.41 6.20 -2.40
C SER A 341 -1.86 6.26 -1.93
N TYR A 342 -2.80 6.65 -2.79
CA TYR A 342 -4.23 6.63 -2.47
C TYR A 342 -4.73 5.24 -2.10
N LEU A 343 -4.40 4.22 -2.90
CA LEU A 343 -4.82 2.84 -2.64
C LEU A 343 -4.17 2.27 -1.37
N ARG A 344 -2.90 2.59 -1.13
CA ARG A 344 -2.13 2.06 0.00
C ARG A 344 -2.51 2.72 1.32
N SER A 345 -2.49 4.05 1.37
CA SER A 345 -2.39 4.80 2.62
C SER A 345 -3.69 5.50 3.04
N THR A 346 -4.81 5.20 2.37
CA THR A 346 -6.15 5.67 2.77
C THR A 346 -6.92 4.56 3.50
N SER A 347 -7.70 4.90 4.53
CA SER A 347 -8.46 3.92 5.34
C SER A 347 -9.56 3.16 4.58
N SER A 348 -10.11 3.77 3.53
CA SER A 348 -11.23 3.22 2.76
C SER A 348 -11.22 3.71 1.30
N PRO A 349 -10.22 3.31 0.49
CA PRO A 349 -10.13 3.77 -0.89
C PRO A 349 -11.15 3.08 -1.78
N ASP A 350 -11.58 3.75 -2.86
CA ASP A 350 -12.25 3.06 -3.96
C ASP A 350 -11.21 2.26 -4.75
N PHE A 351 -11.18 0.96 -4.48
CA PHE A 351 -10.29 0.02 -5.15
C PHE A 351 -10.48 -0.02 -6.67
N ARG A 352 -11.59 0.46 -7.25
CA ARG A 352 -11.74 0.57 -8.71
C ARG A 352 -10.66 1.44 -9.36
N THR A 353 -10.07 2.36 -8.60
CA THR A 353 -8.99 3.26 -9.05
C THR A 353 -7.75 2.50 -9.54
N TYR A 354 -7.50 1.27 -9.06
CA TYR A 354 -6.40 0.43 -9.55
C TYR A 354 -6.45 0.18 -11.07
N ARG A 355 -7.65 0.30 -11.68
CA ARG A 355 -7.84 0.16 -13.12
C ARG A 355 -7.02 1.14 -13.92
N VAL A 356 -6.70 2.33 -13.38
CA VAL A 356 -5.76 3.27 -14.02
C VAL A 356 -4.43 2.58 -14.29
N LEU A 357 -3.84 1.99 -13.25
CA LEU A 357 -2.55 1.30 -13.31
C LEU A 357 -2.63 0.02 -14.15
N ARG A 358 -3.72 -0.75 -14.01
CA ARG A 358 -3.94 -1.95 -14.81
C ARG A 358 -4.05 -1.62 -16.31
N ARG A 359 -4.76 -0.55 -16.67
CA ARG A 359 -4.86 -0.09 -18.05
C ARG A 359 -3.48 0.27 -18.57
N MET A 360 -2.72 1.13 -17.87
CA MET A 360 -1.32 1.43 -18.23
C MET A 360 -0.51 0.16 -18.52
N ALA A 361 -0.58 -0.84 -17.63
CA ALA A 361 0.13 -2.11 -17.79
C ALA A 361 -0.28 -2.93 -19.03
N THR A 362 -1.53 -2.81 -19.50
CA THR A 362 -2.08 -3.61 -20.61
C THR A 362 -1.66 -3.08 -21.99
N HIS A 363 -1.23 -1.82 -22.11
CA HIS A 363 -0.92 -1.24 -23.42
C HIS A 363 0.53 -1.48 -23.83
N ARG A 364 0.71 -2.37 -24.82
CA ARG A 364 2.02 -2.76 -25.36
C ARG A 364 2.85 -1.59 -25.91
N THR A 365 2.21 -0.55 -26.45
CA THR A 365 2.90 0.60 -27.07
C THR A 365 3.71 1.43 -26.08
N HIS A 366 3.39 1.35 -24.79
CA HIS A 366 4.03 2.16 -23.75
C HIS A 366 4.94 1.37 -22.82
N VAL A 367 5.25 0.11 -23.14
CA VAL A 367 6.09 -0.76 -22.31
C VAL A 367 7.43 -0.10 -21.96
N TYR A 368 8.11 0.54 -22.91
CA TYR A 368 9.39 1.20 -22.65
C TYR A 368 9.28 2.37 -21.68
N ARG A 369 8.27 3.22 -21.87
CA ARG A 369 7.99 4.32 -20.93
C ARG A 369 7.72 3.78 -19.53
N LEU A 370 6.97 2.69 -19.41
CA LEU A 370 6.70 2.08 -18.10
C LEU A 370 7.94 1.41 -17.48
N LEU A 371 8.83 0.83 -18.29
CA LEU A 371 10.12 0.30 -17.84
C LEU A 371 11.04 1.42 -17.35
N ASP A 372 11.16 2.52 -18.12
CA ASP A 372 11.95 3.70 -17.75
C ASP A 372 11.42 4.38 -16.48
N LEU A 373 10.10 4.30 -16.25
CA LEU A 373 9.45 4.76 -15.03
C LEU A 373 9.63 3.80 -13.85
N GLU A 374 10.29 2.65 -14.01
CA GLU A 374 10.38 1.63 -12.96
C GLU A 374 8.99 1.22 -12.42
N PHE A 375 7.99 1.17 -13.30
CA PHE A 375 6.59 0.91 -12.95
C PHE A 375 6.43 -0.35 -12.10
N HIS A 376 7.17 -1.41 -12.43
CA HIS A 376 7.16 -2.67 -11.70
C HIS A 376 7.67 -2.53 -10.26
N VAL A 377 8.71 -1.71 -10.01
CA VAL A 377 9.22 -1.43 -8.66
C VAL A 377 8.21 -0.61 -7.87
N ARG A 378 7.56 0.38 -8.48
CA ARG A 378 6.51 1.17 -7.85
C ARG A 378 5.31 0.33 -7.41
N ILE A 379 4.79 -0.52 -8.30
CA ILE A 379 3.65 -1.40 -7.97
C ILE A 379 4.03 -2.39 -6.89
N LEU A 380 5.23 -2.95 -6.98
CA LEU A 380 5.73 -3.87 -5.99
C LEU A 380 5.81 -3.24 -4.59
N THR A 381 6.57 -2.15 -4.49
CA THR A 381 6.92 -1.52 -3.21
C THR A 381 5.72 -0.79 -2.63
N GLY A 382 4.82 -0.29 -3.48
CA GLY A 382 3.63 0.44 -3.11
C GLY A 382 2.40 -0.43 -2.80
N LEU A 383 2.13 -1.48 -3.59
CA LEU A 383 0.89 -2.27 -3.46
C LEU A 383 1.12 -3.72 -3.02
N CYS A 384 2.19 -4.37 -3.48
CA CYS A 384 2.44 -5.77 -3.15
C CYS A 384 3.06 -5.95 -1.76
N ALA A 385 4.01 -5.08 -1.40
CA ALA A 385 4.59 -5.03 -0.07
C ALA A 385 3.51 -4.65 0.96
N SER A 386 3.31 -5.52 1.95
CA SER A 386 2.28 -5.34 2.98
C SER A 386 2.95 -4.97 4.30
N PRO A 387 2.91 -3.69 4.73
CA PRO A 387 3.62 -3.24 5.93
C PRO A 387 3.21 -4.02 7.18
N CYS A 388 1.91 -4.31 7.33
CA CYS A 388 1.40 -5.04 8.48
C CYS A 388 1.87 -6.50 8.57
N ARG A 389 2.38 -7.06 7.46
CA ARG A 389 2.85 -8.46 7.37
C ARG A 389 4.36 -8.59 7.56
N MET A 390 5.05 -7.52 7.98
CA MET A 390 6.50 -7.51 8.22
C MET A 390 6.91 -8.17 9.55
N LEU A 391 5.97 -8.79 10.27
CA LEU A 391 6.23 -9.55 11.50
C LEU A 391 5.84 -11.02 11.34
N LYS A 392 6.49 -11.86 12.16
CA LYS A 392 6.12 -13.27 12.35
C LYS A 392 4.70 -13.32 12.91
N TYR A 393 3.85 -14.20 12.36
CA TYR A 393 2.44 -14.36 12.76
C TYR A 393 1.63 -13.06 12.78
N ALA A 394 1.91 -12.16 11.83
CA ALA A 394 1.19 -10.91 11.69
C ALA A 394 -0.33 -11.11 11.56
N LYS A 395 -1.10 -10.20 12.17
CA LYS A 395 -2.55 -10.15 12.06
C LYS A 395 -2.97 -9.94 10.59
N PRO A 396 -4.04 -10.61 10.12
CA PRO A 396 -4.54 -10.44 8.77
C PRO A 396 -5.13 -9.04 8.56
N CYS A 397 -4.77 -8.40 7.44
CA CYS A 397 -5.29 -7.09 7.06
C CYS A 397 -5.97 -7.15 5.69
N LYS A 398 -7.30 -7.12 5.69
CA LYS A 398 -8.11 -7.17 4.44
C LYS A 398 -7.76 -6.07 3.44
N HIS A 399 -7.30 -4.92 3.91
CA HIS A 399 -6.89 -3.80 3.07
C HIS A 399 -5.58 -4.11 2.33
N CYS A 400 -4.52 -4.48 3.06
CA CYS A 400 -3.25 -4.88 2.46
C CYS A 400 -3.40 -6.11 1.54
N ASP A 401 -4.28 -7.05 1.89
CA ASP A 401 -4.57 -8.23 1.08
C ASP A 401 -5.11 -7.84 -0.31
N LYS A 402 -6.07 -6.91 -0.35
CA LYS A 402 -6.62 -6.38 -1.61
C LYS A 402 -5.60 -5.59 -2.41
N CYS A 403 -4.81 -4.73 -1.76
CA CYS A 403 -3.72 -4.01 -2.42
C CYS A 403 -2.75 -4.99 -3.09
N SER A 404 -2.36 -6.04 -2.37
CA SER A 404 -1.42 -7.05 -2.84
C SER A 404 -2.00 -7.87 -4.00
N GLU A 405 -3.28 -8.25 -3.93
CA GLU A 405 -3.99 -8.93 -5.02
C GLU A 405 -4.02 -8.09 -6.31
N HIS A 406 -4.40 -6.82 -6.20
CA HIS A 406 -4.44 -5.91 -7.34
C HIS A 406 -3.04 -5.59 -7.88
N GLY A 407 -2.05 -5.43 -7.01
CA GLY A 407 -0.64 -5.25 -7.41
C GLY A 407 -0.12 -6.45 -8.21
N ARG A 408 -0.41 -7.68 -7.75
CA ARG A 408 -0.07 -8.91 -8.49
C ARG A 408 -0.78 -9.00 -9.84
N GLU A 409 -2.05 -8.60 -9.92
CA GLU A 409 -2.80 -8.54 -11.18
C GLU A 409 -2.13 -7.58 -12.17
N ILE A 410 -1.81 -6.36 -11.75
CA ILE A 410 -1.14 -5.34 -12.57
C ILE A 410 0.21 -5.85 -13.08
N LEU A 411 1.03 -6.41 -12.18
CA LEU A 411 2.35 -6.93 -12.55
C LEU A 411 2.25 -8.13 -13.49
N ARG A 412 1.24 -9.00 -13.33
CA ARG A 412 1.02 -10.14 -14.22
C ARG A 412 0.72 -9.69 -15.65
N GLU A 413 -0.16 -8.70 -15.79
CA GLU A 413 -0.50 -8.11 -17.09
C GLU A 413 0.74 -7.44 -17.70
N PHE A 414 1.45 -6.62 -16.93
CA PHE A 414 2.67 -5.93 -17.41
C PHE A 414 3.77 -6.92 -17.83
N ALA A 415 4.03 -7.95 -17.02
CA ALA A 415 4.98 -9.01 -17.32
C ALA A 415 4.62 -9.74 -18.62
N SER A 416 3.33 -10.00 -18.89
CA SER A 416 2.90 -10.66 -20.14
C SER A 416 3.25 -9.85 -21.40
N HIS A 417 3.35 -8.53 -21.29
CA HIS A 417 3.74 -7.64 -22.38
C HIS A 417 5.24 -7.36 -22.44
N VAL A 418 5.96 -7.58 -21.34
CA VAL A 418 7.43 -7.44 -21.27
C VAL A 418 8.14 -8.73 -21.69
N ASP A 419 7.57 -9.89 -21.33
CA ASP A 419 8.05 -11.24 -21.67
C ASP A 419 7.76 -11.61 -23.14
N ASN A 420 8.08 -10.68 -24.03
CA ASN A 420 8.10 -10.88 -25.48
C ASN A 420 9.41 -10.31 -26.04
N SER A 421 9.72 -10.61 -27.31
CA SER A 421 10.97 -10.17 -27.94
C SER A 421 11.18 -8.65 -27.92
N TYR A 422 10.12 -7.86 -27.85
CA TYR A 422 10.18 -6.40 -27.88
C TYR A 422 10.53 -5.79 -26.52
N GLY A 423 9.87 -6.24 -25.44
CA GLY A 423 10.20 -5.85 -24.07
C GLY A 423 11.57 -6.37 -23.64
N ASP A 424 11.87 -7.63 -23.98
CA ASP A 424 13.16 -8.25 -23.70
C ASP A 424 14.33 -7.50 -24.37
N ALA A 425 14.15 -7.09 -25.63
CA ALA A 425 15.16 -6.31 -26.35
C ALA A 425 15.47 -4.98 -25.67
N HIS A 426 14.46 -4.31 -25.12
CA HIS A 426 14.66 -3.06 -24.39
C HIS A 426 15.43 -3.26 -23.10
N ILE A 427 15.02 -4.24 -22.29
CA ILE A 427 15.74 -4.58 -21.06
C ILE A 427 17.19 -4.94 -21.40
N ASN A 428 17.43 -5.74 -22.44
CA ASN A 428 18.79 -6.10 -22.87
C ASN A 428 19.59 -4.86 -23.33
N SER A 429 18.97 -3.90 -24.04
CA SER A 429 19.65 -2.67 -24.45
C SER A 429 20.07 -1.80 -23.25
N GLN A 430 19.24 -1.76 -22.20
CA GLN A 430 19.54 -1.07 -20.94
C GLN A 430 20.62 -1.82 -20.14
N PHE A 431 20.58 -3.15 -20.17
CA PHE A 431 21.56 -4.02 -19.52
C PHE A 431 22.98 -3.91 -20.13
N THR A 432 23.09 -3.53 -21.40
CA THR A 432 24.37 -3.30 -22.09
C THR A 432 24.92 -1.88 -21.93
N LYS A 433 24.22 -0.97 -21.24
CA LYS A 433 24.72 0.40 -21.03
C LYS A 433 25.96 0.41 -20.14
N GLU A 434 26.83 1.40 -20.33
CA GLU A 434 28.01 1.58 -19.48
C GLU A 434 27.62 2.02 -18.06
N ASP A 435 26.50 2.75 -17.93
CA ASP A 435 26.02 3.25 -16.65
C ASP A 435 25.55 2.13 -15.71
N PHE A 436 26.16 2.09 -14.53
CA PHE A 436 25.91 1.12 -13.48
C PHE A 436 24.45 1.10 -13.02
N VAL A 437 23.85 2.27 -12.84
CA VAL A 437 22.49 2.40 -12.31
C VAL A 437 21.48 1.84 -13.32
N HIS A 438 21.60 2.21 -14.60
CA HIS A 438 20.74 1.67 -15.66
C HIS A 438 20.89 0.15 -15.84
N ARG A 439 22.11 -0.39 -15.77
CA ARG A 439 22.32 -1.85 -15.85
C ARG A 439 21.62 -2.60 -14.73
N THR A 440 21.75 -2.09 -13.50
CA THR A 440 21.13 -2.70 -12.32
C THR A 440 19.61 -2.59 -12.36
N LYS A 441 19.04 -1.44 -12.78
CA LYS A 441 17.60 -1.28 -13.02
C LYS A 441 17.08 -2.30 -14.05
N ALA A 442 17.83 -2.50 -15.14
CA ALA A 442 17.50 -3.51 -16.15
C ALA A 442 17.55 -4.94 -15.57
N ALA A 443 18.55 -5.23 -14.72
CA ALA A 443 18.65 -6.51 -14.03
C ALA A 443 17.47 -6.75 -13.08
N ILE A 444 17.04 -5.74 -12.32
CA ILE A 444 15.84 -5.78 -11.47
C ILE A 444 14.61 -6.09 -12.34
N ALA A 445 14.39 -5.32 -13.41
CA ALA A 445 13.26 -5.52 -14.32
C ALA A 445 13.25 -6.92 -14.92
N LYS A 446 14.43 -7.43 -15.32
CA LYS A 446 14.59 -8.79 -15.85
C LYS A 446 14.14 -9.83 -14.84
N ILE A 447 14.57 -9.72 -13.58
CA ILE A 447 14.22 -10.68 -12.53
C ILE A 447 12.73 -10.60 -12.17
N VAL A 448 12.16 -9.39 -12.15
CA VAL A 448 10.77 -9.17 -11.74
C VAL A 448 9.77 -9.63 -12.81
N LEU A 449 10.08 -9.41 -14.10
CA LEU A 449 9.07 -9.44 -15.17
C LEU A 449 9.22 -10.61 -16.15
N VAL A 450 10.37 -11.28 -16.23
CA VAL A 450 10.62 -12.32 -17.25
C VAL A 450 10.54 -13.72 -16.63
N LYS A 451 9.42 -14.43 -16.83
CA LYS A 451 9.03 -15.61 -16.04
C LYS A 451 9.78 -16.90 -16.38
N GLU A 452 10.12 -17.11 -17.64
CA GLU A 452 10.56 -18.44 -18.12
C GLU A 452 12.06 -18.72 -17.97
N ARG A 453 12.91 -17.71 -17.74
CA ARG A 453 14.38 -17.88 -17.82
C ARG A 453 15.11 -17.90 -16.47
N ILE A 454 14.44 -17.57 -15.36
CA ILE A 454 15.07 -17.43 -14.04
C ILE A 454 15.04 -18.71 -13.23
N ARG A 455 14.00 -19.54 -13.38
CA ARG A 455 13.86 -20.83 -12.69
C ARG A 455 14.87 -21.89 -13.14
N LEU A 456 15.58 -21.63 -14.24
CA LEU A 456 16.61 -22.50 -14.80
C LEU A 456 17.94 -21.76 -14.65
N ALA A 457 18.77 -22.20 -13.70
CA ALA A 457 20.04 -21.62 -13.32
C ALA A 457 20.86 -20.96 -14.47
N LYS A 458 21.42 -19.77 -14.16
CA LYS A 458 22.35 -18.92 -14.97
C LYS A 458 21.71 -17.77 -15.77
N VAL A 459 20.94 -16.90 -15.12
CA VAL A 459 20.61 -15.59 -15.71
C VAL A 459 21.74 -14.59 -15.43
N PRO A 460 22.32 -13.93 -16.45
CA PRO A 460 23.30 -12.87 -16.27
C PRO A 460 22.83 -11.75 -15.33
N ALA A 461 21.54 -11.41 -15.39
CA ALA A 461 20.91 -10.42 -14.50
C ALA A 461 21.02 -10.78 -13.01
N LEU A 462 20.92 -12.06 -12.64
CA LEU A 462 21.09 -12.48 -11.24
C LEU A 462 22.54 -12.27 -10.78
N THR A 463 23.49 -12.60 -11.65
CA THR A 463 24.91 -12.36 -11.35
C THR A 463 25.20 -10.86 -11.26
N GLU A 464 24.61 -10.06 -12.15
CA GLU A 464 24.72 -8.60 -12.09
C GLU A 464 24.14 -8.02 -10.81
N LEU A 465 23.01 -8.51 -10.30
CA LEU A 465 22.47 -8.03 -9.02
C LEU A 465 23.40 -8.32 -7.84
N PHE A 466 24.00 -9.52 -7.78
CA PHE A 466 24.99 -9.81 -6.72
C PHE A 466 26.26 -8.97 -6.88
N ASN A 467 26.73 -8.74 -8.10
CA ASN A 467 27.86 -7.86 -8.37
C ASN A 467 27.54 -6.40 -7.99
N ALA A 468 26.33 -5.94 -8.30
CA ALA A 468 25.85 -4.61 -7.97
C ALA A 468 25.71 -4.43 -6.45
N LEU A 469 25.19 -5.43 -5.74
CA LEU A 469 25.13 -5.42 -4.28
C LEU A 469 26.54 -5.34 -3.66
N ALA A 470 27.47 -6.17 -4.13
CA ALA A 470 28.86 -6.14 -3.69
C ALA A 470 29.54 -4.78 -3.98
N HIS A 471 29.27 -4.18 -5.15
CA HIS A 471 29.81 -2.87 -5.51
C HIS A 471 29.25 -1.76 -4.63
N VAL A 472 27.93 -1.72 -4.43
CA VAL A 472 27.25 -0.75 -3.55
C VAL A 472 27.76 -0.84 -2.12
N MET A 473 28.07 -2.06 -1.64
CA MET A 473 28.53 -2.30 -0.28
C MET A 473 30.06 -2.32 -0.13
N SER A 474 30.82 -2.03 -1.19
CA SER A 474 32.28 -2.16 -1.18
C SER A 474 32.99 -1.17 -0.27
N SER A 475 32.37 -0.01 0.00
CA SER A 475 32.83 0.97 0.98
C SER A 475 31.65 1.72 1.62
N PRO A 476 31.82 2.29 2.82
CA PRO A 476 30.81 3.13 3.44
C PRO A 476 30.42 4.34 2.58
N ASP A 477 31.39 4.93 1.88
CA ASP A 477 31.15 6.06 0.97
C ASP A 477 30.28 5.63 -0.22
N ASN A 478 30.59 4.49 -0.84
CA ASN A 478 29.79 3.93 -1.93
C ASN A 478 28.37 3.59 -1.45
N PHE A 479 28.21 3.07 -0.23
CA PHE A 479 26.89 2.78 0.31
C PHE A 479 26.08 4.06 0.56
N ARG A 480 26.72 5.13 1.02
CA ARG A 480 26.08 6.43 1.21
C ARG A 480 25.67 7.08 -0.12
N GLU A 481 26.53 7.01 -1.13
CA GLU A 481 26.28 7.64 -2.44
C GLU A 481 25.35 6.81 -3.34
N LEU A 482 25.60 5.50 -3.46
CA LEU A 482 24.86 4.62 -4.37
C LEU A 482 23.79 3.80 -3.64
N GLY A 483 24.09 3.29 -2.45
CA GLY A 483 23.18 2.39 -1.72
C GLY A 483 21.94 3.08 -1.18
N LYS A 484 22.11 4.28 -0.60
CA LYS A 484 21.03 5.12 -0.06
C LYS A 484 20.32 5.98 -1.11
N MET A 485 20.85 6.05 -2.34
CA MET A 485 20.20 6.76 -3.43
C MET A 485 18.82 6.17 -3.71
N THR A 486 17.86 7.02 -4.08
CA THR A 486 16.56 6.60 -4.59
C THR A 486 16.52 6.78 -6.10
N THR A 487 15.94 5.81 -6.81
CA THR A 487 15.88 5.84 -8.28
C THR A 487 14.70 6.64 -8.82
N TYR A 488 13.72 6.92 -7.97
CA TYR A 488 12.56 7.78 -8.21
C TYR A 488 12.12 8.48 -6.91
N GLU A 489 11.30 9.53 -7.04
CA GLU A 489 10.83 10.35 -5.92
C GLU A 489 10.09 9.51 -4.86
N ASN A 490 10.48 9.64 -3.59
CA ASN A 490 9.95 8.87 -2.45
C ASN A 490 10.04 7.34 -2.60
N GLY A 491 10.91 6.84 -3.48
CA GLY A 491 11.17 5.41 -3.65
C GLY A 491 12.05 4.82 -2.55
N PRO A 492 12.13 3.49 -2.44
CA PRO A 492 13.07 2.83 -1.54
C PRO A 492 14.51 3.05 -2.01
N SER A 493 15.46 2.88 -1.08
CA SER A 493 16.89 2.92 -1.37
C SER A 493 17.28 1.91 -2.45
N PHE A 494 18.31 2.22 -3.22
CA PHE A 494 18.75 1.36 -4.31
C PHE A 494 19.19 -0.02 -3.81
N ALA A 495 19.84 -0.09 -2.65
CA ALA A 495 20.18 -1.35 -2.00
C ALA A 495 18.92 -2.17 -1.64
N SER A 496 17.88 -1.50 -1.11
CA SER A 496 16.60 -2.14 -0.81
C SER A 496 15.89 -2.65 -2.07
N GLN A 497 16.00 -1.93 -3.20
CA GLN A 497 15.45 -2.40 -4.48
C GLN A 497 16.14 -3.67 -4.98
N ILE A 498 17.46 -3.77 -4.83
CA ILE A 498 18.22 -4.98 -5.18
C ILE A 498 17.77 -6.17 -4.31
N ILE A 499 17.71 -5.99 -2.98
CA ILE A 499 17.22 -7.04 -2.06
C ILE A 499 15.77 -7.41 -2.35
N GLY A 500 14.92 -6.42 -2.63
CA GLY A 500 13.54 -6.62 -3.05
C GLY A 500 13.46 -7.48 -4.30
N ALA A 501 14.26 -7.20 -5.33
CA ALA A 501 14.30 -7.99 -6.55
C ALA A 501 14.82 -9.42 -6.33
N LEU A 502 15.78 -9.61 -5.42
CA LEU A 502 16.26 -10.95 -5.03
C LEU A 502 15.20 -11.73 -4.25
N SER A 503 14.36 -11.04 -3.46
CA SER A 503 13.28 -11.67 -2.69
C SER A 503 12.28 -12.45 -3.54
N ILE A 504 12.15 -12.08 -4.83
CA ILE A 504 11.29 -12.70 -5.83
C ILE A 504 11.59 -14.17 -6.03
N LEU A 505 12.87 -14.52 -5.91
CA LEU A 505 13.37 -15.86 -6.24
C LEU A 505 12.85 -16.91 -5.26
N ILE A 506 12.54 -16.50 -4.03
CA ILE A 506 12.09 -17.44 -3.01
C ILE A 506 10.64 -17.83 -3.28
N SER A 507 10.44 -19.11 -3.61
CA SER A 507 9.12 -19.66 -3.82
C SER A 507 8.30 -19.63 -2.53
N GLY A 508 6.99 -19.47 -2.69
CA GLY A 508 6.11 -19.41 -1.54
C GLY A 508 6.10 -20.67 -0.68
N GLN A 509 6.12 -21.84 -1.33
CA GLN A 509 6.21 -23.13 -0.65
C GLN A 509 7.51 -23.25 0.14
N LYS A 510 8.63 -22.74 -0.40
CA LYS A 510 9.90 -22.84 0.31
C LYS A 510 9.98 -21.94 1.53
N ILE A 511 9.38 -20.75 1.47
CA ILE A 511 9.21 -19.90 2.66
C ILE A 511 8.35 -20.61 3.70
N LYS A 512 7.30 -21.32 3.28
CA LYS A 512 6.46 -22.10 4.20
C LYS A 512 7.28 -23.16 4.94
N GLU A 513 8.05 -23.96 4.21
CA GLU A 513 8.95 -24.95 4.79
C GLU A 513 9.99 -24.33 5.73
N LEU A 514 10.59 -23.20 5.35
CA LEU A 514 11.55 -22.49 6.20
C LEU A 514 10.88 -21.88 7.44
N CYS A 515 9.64 -21.39 7.33
CA CYS A 515 8.92 -20.81 8.47
C CYS A 515 8.36 -21.88 9.42
N GLU A 516 7.89 -23.01 8.91
CA GLU A 516 7.34 -24.11 9.72
C GLU A 516 8.43 -24.80 10.55
N ASN A 517 9.64 -24.94 10.01
CA ASN A 517 10.74 -25.61 10.72
C ASN A 517 11.57 -24.68 11.61
N ASP A 518 11.60 -23.37 11.36
CA ASP A 518 12.55 -22.46 12.03
C ASP A 518 11.91 -21.18 12.63
N MET A 519 10.63 -20.85 12.49
CA MET A 519 10.18 -19.46 12.76
C MET A 519 9.00 -19.31 13.73
N TRP A 520 9.09 -19.98 14.88
CA TRP A 520 8.10 -19.84 15.94
C TRP A 520 8.40 -18.65 16.86
N TYR A 521 7.36 -17.97 17.34
CA TYR A 521 7.48 -16.86 18.29
C TYR A 521 7.01 -17.39 19.64
N PHE A 522 7.90 -17.41 20.63
CA PHE A 522 7.59 -17.87 21.98
C PHE A 522 7.63 -16.69 22.95
N PRO A 523 6.56 -16.45 23.74
CA PRO A 523 6.63 -15.53 24.85
C PRO A 523 7.75 -15.97 25.80
N THR A 524 8.57 -15.04 26.27
CA THR A 524 9.57 -15.30 27.31
C THR A 524 8.82 -15.69 28.59
N GLU A 525 8.82 -16.98 28.93
CA GLU A 525 8.37 -17.42 30.24
C GLU A 525 9.42 -17.05 31.28
N GLU A 526 8.97 -16.56 32.45
CA GLU A 526 9.88 -16.35 33.57
C GLU A 526 10.36 -17.71 34.09
N GLY A 527 11.67 -17.89 34.16
CA GLY A 527 12.27 -19.12 34.66
C GLY A 527 11.86 -19.39 36.11
N ALA A 528 11.10 -20.46 36.33
CA ALA A 528 10.66 -20.92 37.66
C ALA A 528 11.71 -21.79 38.39
N GLY A 529 12.93 -21.89 37.84
CA GLY A 529 13.98 -22.77 38.33
C GLY A 529 14.93 -22.14 39.35
N GLU A 530 16.05 -22.82 39.60
CA GLU A 530 17.03 -22.44 40.63
C GLU A 530 18.24 -21.68 40.02
N CYS A 531 18.75 -20.69 40.75
CA CYS A 531 19.93 -19.93 40.37
C CYS A 531 21.20 -20.64 40.88
N ALA A 532 21.98 -21.22 39.98
CA ALA A 532 23.22 -21.92 40.29
C ALA A 532 24.37 -21.02 40.80
N VAL A 533 24.27 -19.71 40.54
CA VAL A 533 25.29 -18.71 40.89
C VAL A 533 25.05 -18.17 42.30
N GLU A 534 23.79 -17.94 42.67
CA GLU A 534 23.41 -17.42 44.01
C GLU A 534 23.32 -18.53 45.07
N ASN A 535 23.09 -19.78 44.67
CA ASN A 535 23.01 -20.94 45.54
C ASN A 535 24.25 -21.86 45.46
N ALA A 536 25.43 -21.31 45.16
CA ALA A 536 26.66 -22.10 45.05
C ALA A 536 26.99 -22.79 46.40
N PRO A 537 27.25 -24.11 46.43
CA PRO A 537 27.61 -24.81 47.65
C PRO A 537 28.99 -24.35 48.15
N GLU A 538 29.13 -24.12 49.45
CA GLU A 538 30.35 -23.59 50.12
C GLU A 538 31.63 -24.44 49.88
N SER A 539 31.48 -25.65 49.32
CA SER A 539 32.58 -26.57 49.03
C SER A 539 33.18 -26.46 47.61
N GLU A 540 32.60 -25.67 46.71
CA GLU A 540 33.08 -25.55 45.32
C GLU A 540 34.08 -24.40 45.15
N GLU A 541 35.11 -24.60 44.31
CA GLU A 541 36.02 -23.51 43.91
C GLU A 541 35.26 -22.46 43.10
N LEU A 542 35.40 -21.19 43.49
CA LEU A 542 34.69 -20.05 42.89
C LEU A 542 35.62 -19.22 42.00
N LEU A 543 35.07 -18.71 40.89
CA LEU A 543 35.72 -17.73 40.03
C LEU A 543 35.09 -16.35 40.23
N HIS A 544 35.92 -15.34 40.43
CA HIS A 544 35.51 -13.94 40.56
C HIS A 544 35.70 -13.21 39.24
N PHE A 545 34.61 -12.68 38.69
CA PHE A 545 34.67 -11.82 37.50
C PHE A 545 34.63 -10.37 37.93
N ILE A 546 35.67 -9.61 37.58
CA ILE A 546 35.84 -8.21 37.95
C ILE A 546 35.88 -7.31 36.72
N ASP A 547 35.37 -6.08 36.86
CA ASP A 547 35.46 -5.02 35.86
C ASP A 547 36.88 -4.39 35.83
N GLU A 548 37.13 -3.52 34.85
CA GLU A 548 38.38 -2.73 34.72
C GLU A 548 38.68 -1.86 35.94
N ASN A 549 37.66 -1.54 36.74
CA ASN A 549 37.76 -0.78 37.98
C ASN A 549 37.88 -1.66 39.24
N ASP A 550 38.24 -2.95 39.10
CA ASP A 550 38.30 -3.95 40.17
C ASP A 550 36.96 -4.16 40.93
N LYS A 551 35.84 -3.85 40.27
CA LYS A 551 34.50 -4.04 40.84
C LYS A 551 33.97 -5.42 40.48
N GLU A 552 33.52 -6.19 41.46
CA GLU A 552 32.95 -7.53 41.24
C GLU A 552 31.65 -7.46 40.44
N ILE A 553 31.60 -8.19 39.32
CA ILE A 553 30.45 -8.31 38.43
C ILE A 553 29.60 -9.52 38.87
N VAL A 554 30.24 -10.70 38.98
CA VAL A 554 29.59 -11.96 39.36
C VAL A 554 30.61 -12.97 39.89
N VAL A 555 30.18 -13.85 40.80
CA VAL A 555 30.97 -14.96 41.33
C VAL A 555 30.26 -16.26 41.00
N ALA A 556 30.94 -17.20 40.34
CA ALA A 556 30.30 -18.42 39.87
C ALA A 556 31.18 -19.67 40.07
N PRO A 557 30.56 -20.87 40.20
CA PRO A 557 31.29 -22.12 40.38
C PRO A 557 32.22 -22.43 39.20
N MET A 558 33.51 -22.57 39.50
CA MET A 558 34.57 -22.79 38.51
C MET A 558 34.31 -24.04 37.65
N LYS A 559 33.82 -25.11 38.29
CA LYS A 559 33.53 -26.39 37.64
C LYS A 559 32.50 -26.23 36.52
N LYS A 560 31.39 -25.53 36.78
CA LYS A 560 30.31 -25.33 35.80
C LYS A 560 30.74 -24.45 34.63
N ILE A 561 31.57 -23.44 34.90
CA ILE A 561 32.14 -22.56 33.87
C ILE A 561 33.07 -23.34 32.94
N CYS A 562 33.96 -24.15 33.51
CA CYS A 562 34.91 -24.95 32.71
C CYS A 562 34.21 -26.07 31.93
N GLU A 563 33.13 -26.67 32.46
CA GLU A 563 32.37 -27.70 31.73
C GLU A 563 31.66 -27.16 30.48
N ASN A 564 31.25 -25.88 30.48
CA ASN A 564 30.42 -25.29 29.43
C ASN A 564 31.16 -24.30 28.52
N SER A 565 32.43 -24.02 28.78
CA SER A 565 33.28 -23.14 27.96
C SER A 565 34.64 -23.78 27.70
N HIS A 566 34.96 -24.03 26.43
CA HIS A 566 36.28 -24.53 26.05
C HIS A 566 37.40 -23.52 26.30
N TYR A 567 37.09 -22.23 26.32
CA TYR A 567 38.05 -21.18 26.66
C TYR A 567 38.46 -21.27 28.13
N PHE A 568 37.50 -21.29 29.05
CA PHE A 568 37.79 -21.39 30.48
C PHE A 568 38.32 -22.78 30.86
N GLU A 569 37.84 -23.83 30.21
CA GLU A 569 38.44 -25.17 30.30
C GLU A 569 39.93 -25.11 29.95
N GLY A 570 40.29 -24.56 28.79
CA GLY A 570 41.68 -24.44 28.37
C GLY A 570 42.52 -23.64 29.35
N MET A 571 42.02 -22.50 29.84
CA MET A 571 42.73 -21.61 30.75
C MET A 571 42.98 -22.23 32.13
N TYR A 572 42.01 -22.98 32.67
CA TYR A 572 42.08 -23.50 34.04
C TYR A 572 42.39 -24.99 34.17
N SER A 573 42.31 -25.77 33.09
CA SER A 573 42.66 -27.20 33.08
C SER A 573 44.09 -27.46 32.61
N SER A 574 44.67 -26.59 31.75
CA SER A 574 46.03 -26.75 31.22
C SER A 574 47.08 -26.10 32.15
N ASP A 575 48.37 -26.35 31.91
CA ASP A 575 49.50 -25.77 32.69
C ASP A 575 49.72 -24.26 32.40
N PHE A 576 48.64 -23.50 32.25
CA PHE A 576 48.66 -22.05 32.13
C PHE A 576 48.91 -21.39 33.50
N VAL A 577 49.39 -20.15 33.46
CA VAL A 577 49.83 -19.36 34.62
C VAL A 577 48.72 -19.27 35.66
N GLU A 578 47.48 -19.13 35.21
CA GLU A 578 46.27 -19.02 36.01
C GLU A 578 46.05 -20.26 36.89
N LYS A 579 46.35 -21.46 36.39
CA LYS A 579 46.28 -22.70 37.16
C LYS A 579 47.49 -22.88 38.06
N THR A 580 48.71 -22.58 37.57
CA THR A 580 49.96 -22.79 38.32
C THR A 580 50.16 -21.80 39.46
N GLU A 581 49.64 -20.58 39.33
CA GLU A 581 49.71 -19.51 40.33
C GLU A 581 48.43 -19.38 41.17
N GLY A 582 47.38 -20.15 40.86
CA GLY A 582 46.13 -20.15 41.62
C GLY A 582 45.32 -18.86 41.46
N ILE A 583 45.42 -18.19 40.32
CA ILE A 583 44.65 -16.98 40.02
C ILE A 583 43.20 -17.39 39.75
N ARG A 584 42.27 -16.81 40.52
CA ARG A 584 40.81 -17.09 40.44
C ARG A 584 39.98 -15.85 40.10
N THR A 585 40.66 -14.77 39.71
CA THR A 585 40.07 -13.50 39.30
C THR A 585 40.23 -13.34 37.79
N PHE A 586 39.12 -13.14 37.08
CA PHE A 586 39.12 -12.85 35.65
C PHE A 586 38.65 -11.42 35.42
N GLN A 587 39.48 -10.62 34.75
CA GLN A 587 39.15 -9.24 34.43
C GLN A 587 38.43 -9.17 33.07
N VAL A 588 37.23 -8.61 33.07
CA VAL A 588 36.42 -8.41 31.87
C VAL A 588 36.79 -7.06 31.27
N GLN A 589 37.13 -7.03 29.97
CA GLN A 589 37.41 -5.77 29.27
C GLN A 589 36.08 -5.08 28.91
N SER A 590 35.97 -3.80 29.26
CA SER A 590 34.75 -3.00 29.12
C SER A 590 34.36 -2.77 27.65
N GLU A 591 35.31 -2.85 26.73
CA GLU A 591 35.08 -2.79 25.28
C GLU A 591 34.29 -3.99 24.73
N SER A 592 34.20 -5.09 25.47
CA SER A 592 33.59 -6.35 25.00
C SER A 592 32.06 -6.36 25.12
N CYS A 593 31.54 -5.93 26.27
CA CYS A 593 30.11 -5.98 26.61
C CYS A 593 29.81 -5.19 27.90
N PRO A 594 28.57 -4.71 28.08
CA PRO A 594 28.15 -4.14 29.36
C PRO A 594 28.13 -5.21 30.48
N PRO A 595 28.39 -4.83 31.74
CA PRO A 595 28.57 -5.76 32.86
C PRO A 595 27.29 -6.57 33.18
N GLU A 596 26.11 -6.01 32.93
CA GLU A 596 24.83 -6.70 33.13
C GLU A 596 24.64 -7.86 32.12
N ASP A 597 25.02 -7.65 30.85
CA ASP A 597 24.95 -8.69 29.82
C ASP A 597 26.00 -9.78 30.07
N PHE A 598 27.18 -9.39 30.58
CA PHE A 598 28.20 -10.36 30.99
C PHE A 598 27.75 -11.18 32.20
N ARG A 599 27.09 -10.56 33.18
CA ARG A 599 26.49 -11.28 34.31
C ARG A 599 25.45 -12.30 33.82
N LEU A 600 24.56 -11.88 32.93
CA LEU A 600 23.58 -12.77 32.28
C LEU A 600 24.26 -13.94 31.55
N PHE A 601 25.35 -13.67 30.81
CA PHE A 601 26.15 -14.69 30.14
C PHE A 601 26.69 -15.75 31.12
N ILE A 602 27.23 -15.33 32.27
CA ILE A 602 27.73 -16.26 33.30
C ILE A 602 26.60 -17.06 33.96
N HIS A 603 25.41 -16.46 34.17
CA HIS A 603 24.23 -17.21 34.64
C HIS A 603 23.80 -18.28 33.62
N LEU A 604 23.79 -17.96 32.32
CA LEU A 604 23.52 -18.93 31.25
C LEU A 604 24.58 -20.05 31.19
N LEU A 605 25.85 -19.69 31.29
CA LEU A 605 26.97 -20.65 31.31
C LEU A 605 26.91 -21.59 32.52
N SER A 606 26.40 -21.09 33.65
CA SER A 606 26.20 -21.84 34.89
C SER A 606 24.93 -22.70 34.87
N THR A 607 24.20 -22.75 33.75
CA THR A 607 22.96 -23.51 33.55
C THR A 607 21.81 -23.10 34.49
N CYS A 608 21.73 -21.83 34.86
CA CYS A 608 20.62 -21.30 35.65
C CYS A 608 19.29 -21.43 34.89
N THR A 609 18.23 -21.79 35.62
CA THR A 609 16.85 -21.90 35.07
C THR A 609 15.87 -20.93 35.75
N ALA A 610 16.39 -20.02 36.58
CA ALA A 610 15.64 -18.95 37.25
C ALA A 610 15.44 -17.72 36.34
N ALA A 611 14.72 -16.71 36.80
CA ALA A 611 14.52 -15.44 36.10
C ALA A 611 15.82 -14.68 35.74
N CYS A 612 16.97 -15.07 36.32
CA CYS A 612 18.28 -14.47 36.02
C CYS A 612 18.83 -14.82 34.63
N THR A 613 18.18 -15.70 33.86
CA THR A 613 18.55 -16.04 32.47
C THR A 613 17.60 -15.46 31.41
N VAL A 614 16.65 -14.62 31.82
CA VAL A 614 15.67 -14.01 30.90
C VAL A 614 16.36 -12.98 30.02
N VAL A 615 16.33 -13.22 28.70
CA VAL A 615 16.81 -12.27 27.69
C VAL A 615 15.68 -11.29 27.34
N SER A 616 15.96 -9.99 27.43
CA SER A 616 14.95 -8.94 27.34
C SER A 616 14.96 -8.15 26.02
N SER A 617 16.02 -8.26 25.21
CA SER A 617 16.15 -7.48 23.98
C SER A 617 16.97 -8.19 22.89
N ALA A 618 16.84 -7.69 21.66
CA ALA A 618 17.66 -8.14 20.54
C ALA A 618 19.15 -7.78 20.69
N GLU A 619 19.45 -6.65 21.34
CA GLU A 619 20.82 -6.23 21.65
C GLU A 619 21.50 -7.23 22.58
N GLN A 620 20.79 -7.68 23.62
CA GLN A 620 21.28 -8.73 24.52
C GLN A 620 21.50 -10.05 23.78
N CYS A 621 20.60 -10.45 22.88
CA CYS A 621 20.82 -11.63 22.03
C CYS A 621 22.12 -11.49 21.20
N ALA A 622 22.36 -10.31 20.62
CA ALA A 622 23.55 -10.05 19.81
C ALA A 622 24.83 -10.13 20.67
N THR A 623 24.84 -9.49 21.84
CA THR A 623 25.95 -9.53 22.80
C THR A 623 26.24 -10.96 23.25
N LEU A 624 25.23 -11.72 23.66
CA LEU A 624 25.40 -13.09 24.14
C LEU A 624 25.90 -14.03 23.03
N LEU A 625 25.47 -13.85 21.78
CA LEU A 625 25.99 -14.61 20.64
C LEU A 625 27.47 -14.28 20.38
N ALA A 626 27.86 -13.01 20.43
CA ALA A 626 29.26 -12.60 20.29
C ALA A 626 30.15 -13.17 21.41
N LEU A 627 29.69 -13.09 22.67
CA LEU A 627 30.38 -13.68 23.82
C LEU A 627 30.48 -15.21 23.70
N SER A 628 29.43 -15.87 23.20
CA SER A 628 29.44 -17.32 23.00
C SER A 628 30.49 -17.78 21.99
N ASP A 629 30.76 -16.98 20.96
CA ASP A 629 31.83 -17.27 19.98
C ASP A 629 33.21 -16.92 20.57
N GLN A 630 33.35 -15.75 21.22
CA GLN A 630 34.60 -15.30 21.86
C GLN A 630 35.11 -16.29 22.92
N PHE A 631 34.22 -16.78 23.78
CA PHE A 631 34.55 -17.72 24.87
C PHE A 631 34.30 -19.19 24.49
N LEU A 632 34.03 -19.50 23.22
CA LEU A 632 33.85 -20.86 22.69
C LEU A 632 32.83 -21.69 23.50
N CYS A 633 31.63 -21.12 23.66
CA CYS A 633 30.52 -21.67 24.44
C CYS A 633 29.35 -22.09 23.50
N PRO A 634 29.47 -23.22 22.78
CA PRO A 634 28.47 -23.63 21.79
C PRO A 634 27.09 -23.89 22.42
N THR A 635 27.03 -24.27 23.69
CA THR A 635 25.77 -24.52 24.42
C THR A 635 24.89 -23.27 24.48
N ILE A 636 25.48 -22.10 24.74
CA ILE A 636 24.74 -20.82 24.80
C ILE A 636 24.24 -20.45 23.42
N SER A 637 25.08 -20.55 22.39
CA SER A 637 24.65 -20.28 21.00
C SER A 637 23.48 -21.17 20.56
N LYS A 638 23.49 -22.45 20.98
CA LYS A 638 22.41 -23.41 20.73
C LYS A 638 21.14 -23.05 21.49
N GLN A 639 21.23 -22.66 22.76
CA GLN A 639 20.06 -22.24 23.56
C GLN A 639 19.42 -20.96 22.99
N LEU A 640 20.23 -19.98 22.58
CA LEU A 640 19.72 -18.74 21.99
C LEU A 640 19.02 -18.98 20.65
N CYS A 641 19.56 -19.90 19.85
CA CYS A 641 19.05 -20.24 18.51
C CYS A 641 18.09 -21.43 18.47
N ALA A 642 17.77 -22.02 19.63
CA ALA A 642 16.87 -23.17 19.75
C ALA A 642 15.46 -22.82 19.24
N ASP A 643 14.62 -23.83 19.09
CA ASP A 643 13.25 -23.65 18.63
C ASP A 643 12.46 -22.75 19.60
N ASP A 644 12.66 -22.91 20.90
CA ASP A 644 12.14 -22.10 22.00
C ASP A 644 13.07 -20.92 22.41
N GLY A 645 14.14 -20.67 21.64
CA GLY A 645 15.16 -19.70 21.98
C GLY A 645 14.70 -18.23 21.86
N PRO A 646 15.23 -17.31 22.71
CA PRO A 646 14.83 -15.89 22.73
C PRO A 646 15.12 -15.15 21.41
N LEU A 647 16.08 -15.61 20.62
CA LEU A 647 16.37 -15.01 19.33
C LEU A 647 15.17 -15.08 18.38
N ARG A 648 14.38 -16.16 18.45
CA ARG A 648 13.21 -16.33 17.59
C ARG A 648 12.14 -15.26 17.87
N THR A 649 12.08 -14.77 19.10
CA THR A 649 11.17 -13.71 19.56
C THR A 649 11.65 -12.32 19.14
N TYR A 650 12.95 -12.04 19.31
CA TYR A 650 13.50 -10.69 19.10
C TYR A 650 14.03 -10.42 17.68
N LEU A 651 14.26 -11.44 16.85
CA LEU A 651 14.69 -11.26 15.46
C LEU A 651 13.52 -10.81 14.57
N ASN A 652 13.55 -9.54 14.15
CA ASN A 652 12.63 -8.92 13.21
C ASN A 652 13.38 -7.87 12.35
N GLY A 653 12.69 -7.23 11.40
CA GLY A 653 13.32 -6.23 10.53
C GLY A 653 13.98 -5.08 11.31
N HIS A 654 13.35 -4.58 12.38
CA HIS A 654 13.87 -3.45 13.15
C HIS A 654 15.16 -3.81 13.91
N SER A 655 15.27 -5.02 14.45
CA SER A 655 16.45 -5.49 15.18
C SER A 655 17.55 -6.11 14.29
N LEU A 656 17.28 -6.28 13.00
CA LEU A 656 18.16 -6.96 12.07
C LEU A 656 19.54 -6.30 11.95
N HIS A 657 19.61 -4.98 12.04
CA HIS A 657 20.86 -4.24 11.96
C HIS A 657 21.84 -4.57 13.10
N THR A 658 21.35 -4.98 14.26
CA THR A 658 22.17 -5.42 15.40
C THR A 658 22.58 -6.89 15.27
N LEU A 659 21.69 -7.74 14.75
CA LEU A 659 21.88 -9.19 14.71
C LEU A 659 22.62 -9.69 13.47
N LEU A 660 22.49 -9.02 12.32
CA LEU A 660 23.13 -9.42 11.06
C LEU A 660 24.68 -9.41 11.14
N PRO A 661 25.35 -8.39 11.69
CA PRO A 661 26.81 -8.39 11.83
C PRO A 661 27.31 -9.58 12.66
N VAL A 662 26.65 -9.86 13.79
CA VAL A 662 27.02 -10.96 14.70
C VAL A 662 26.77 -12.32 14.04
N ALA A 663 25.63 -12.49 13.36
CA ALA A 663 25.33 -13.74 12.66
C ALA A 663 26.34 -14.06 11.54
N LEU A 664 26.92 -13.04 10.90
CA LEU A 664 27.96 -13.21 9.87
C LEU A 664 29.36 -13.45 10.44
N ALA A 665 29.65 -12.93 11.63
CA ALA A 665 30.94 -13.06 12.28
C ALA A 665 31.07 -14.39 13.05
N THR A 666 29.96 -14.91 13.58
CA THR A 666 29.95 -16.12 14.41
C THR A 666 29.78 -17.38 13.58
N ASN A 667 30.52 -18.45 13.91
CA ASN A 667 30.27 -19.79 13.38
C ASN A 667 29.14 -20.48 14.18
N ALA A 668 28.05 -19.74 14.42
CA ALA A 668 26.94 -20.18 15.27
C ALA A 668 26.03 -21.20 14.56
N HIS A 669 24.92 -21.54 15.23
CA HIS A 669 23.92 -22.53 14.82
C HIS A 669 23.66 -22.55 13.29
N PRO A 670 23.64 -23.72 12.62
CA PRO A 670 23.60 -23.81 11.16
C PRO A 670 22.38 -23.15 10.49
N THR A 671 21.30 -22.90 11.23
CA THR A 671 20.07 -22.26 10.74
C THR A 671 19.97 -20.76 11.04
N LEU A 672 20.90 -20.19 11.83
CA LEU A 672 20.87 -18.77 12.21
C LEU A 672 20.92 -17.85 10.98
N LEU A 673 21.89 -18.08 10.10
CA LEU A 673 22.07 -17.28 8.88
C LEU A 673 20.86 -17.37 7.95
N ASP A 674 20.25 -18.56 7.81
CA ASP A 674 19.05 -18.73 6.98
C ASP A 674 17.89 -17.90 7.52
N THR A 675 17.73 -17.87 8.84
CA THR A 675 16.69 -17.12 9.55
C THR A 675 16.88 -15.61 9.40
N VAL A 676 18.13 -15.15 9.48
CA VAL A 676 18.52 -13.75 9.28
C VAL A 676 18.30 -13.32 7.83
N TYR A 677 18.70 -14.14 6.84
CA TYR A 677 18.44 -13.84 5.42
C TYR A 677 16.96 -13.84 5.10
N LEU A 678 16.18 -14.77 5.64
CA LEU A 678 14.74 -14.77 5.46
C LEU A 678 14.12 -13.49 6.05
N THR A 679 14.59 -13.06 7.22
CA THR A 679 14.15 -11.81 7.86
C THR A 679 14.50 -10.58 7.02
N LEU A 680 15.72 -10.50 6.51
CA LEU A 680 16.17 -9.43 5.60
C LEU A 680 15.30 -9.33 4.35
N VAL A 681 14.99 -10.49 3.76
CA VAL A 681 14.39 -10.56 2.43
C VAL A 681 12.85 -10.51 2.48
N ARG A 682 12.23 -10.83 3.64
CA ARG A 682 10.76 -10.95 3.76
C ARG A 682 10.11 -10.19 4.93
N PHE A 683 10.81 -9.95 6.02
CA PHE A 683 10.25 -9.37 7.25
C PHE A 683 10.90 -8.02 7.60
N SER A 684 11.35 -7.28 6.57
CA SER A 684 12.03 -6.00 6.72
C SER A 684 11.42 -4.97 5.79
N SER A 685 11.19 -3.76 6.31
CA SER A 685 10.85 -2.61 5.47
C SER A 685 12.07 -2.15 4.65
N SER A 686 11.88 -1.27 3.67
CA SER A 686 13.00 -0.72 2.91
C SER A 686 14.01 0.04 3.77
N GLU A 687 13.53 0.71 4.82
CA GLU A 687 14.36 1.40 5.79
C GLU A 687 15.17 0.41 6.63
N ASP A 688 14.53 -0.65 7.12
CA ASP A 688 15.18 -1.71 7.90
C ASP A 688 16.28 -2.41 7.11
N VAL A 689 16.01 -2.75 5.83
CA VAL A 689 17.02 -3.33 4.93
C VAL A 689 18.20 -2.38 4.78
N THR A 690 17.94 -1.09 4.58
CA THR A 690 19.01 -0.10 4.40
C THR A 690 19.87 0.01 5.65
N LYS A 691 19.25 0.09 6.83
CA LYS A 691 19.95 0.12 8.13
C LYS A 691 20.77 -1.15 8.37
N ALA A 692 20.21 -2.31 8.05
CA ALA A 692 20.90 -3.59 8.23
C ALA A 692 22.13 -3.73 7.33
N LEU A 693 22.04 -3.29 6.06
CA LEU A 693 23.18 -3.31 5.14
C LEU A 693 24.24 -2.26 5.50
N GLU A 694 23.84 -1.11 6.05
CA GLU A 694 24.77 -0.10 6.55
C GLU A 694 25.63 -0.63 7.69
N ALA A 695 25.05 -1.42 8.60
CA ALA A 695 25.76 -1.99 9.76
C ALA A 695 26.91 -2.95 9.39
N ILE A 696 26.95 -3.46 8.16
CA ILE A 696 27.97 -4.41 7.69
C ILE A 696 28.90 -3.82 6.62
N CYS A 697 28.64 -2.62 6.11
CA CYS A 697 29.40 -2.04 4.99
C CYS A 697 30.82 -1.55 5.36
N GLU A 698 31.13 -1.46 6.65
CA GLU A 698 32.45 -1.04 7.14
C GLU A 698 33.54 -2.09 6.93
N ASN A 699 33.15 -3.37 6.90
CA ASN A 699 34.10 -4.48 6.81
C ASN A 699 33.95 -5.27 5.50
N SER A 700 34.89 -5.07 4.58
CA SER A 700 34.91 -5.72 3.27
C SER A 700 34.91 -7.26 3.33
N THR A 701 35.45 -7.89 4.37
CA THR A 701 35.41 -9.36 4.50
C THR A 701 34.00 -9.83 4.86
N VAL A 702 33.34 -9.12 5.78
CA VAL A 702 31.94 -9.38 6.17
C VAL A 702 31.01 -9.20 4.97
N VAL A 703 31.20 -8.15 4.17
CA VAL A 703 30.43 -7.92 2.93
C VAL A 703 30.59 -9.08 1.94
N ASN A 704 31.82 -9.55 1.71
CA ASN A 704 32.07 -10.68 0.81
C ASN A 704 31.43 -11.98 1.32
N THR A 705 31.53 -12.25 2.62
CA THR A 705 30.87 -13.39 3.27
C THR A 705 29.35 -13.30 3.13
N PHE A 706 28.78 -12.11 3.37
CA PHE A 706 27.36 -11.83 3.22
C PHE A 706 26.86 -12.10 1.79
N VAL A 707 27.48 -11.49 0.78
CA VAL A 707 27.05 -11.65 -0.63
C VAL A 707 27.17 -13.11 -1.07
N THR A 708 28.24 -13.80 -0.70
CA THR A 708 28.46 -15.21 -1.04
C THR A 708 27.44 -16.14 -0.36
N SER A 709 27.18 -15.90 0.92
CA SER A 709 26.25 -16.70 1.72
C SER A 709 24.80 -16.45 1.31
N LEU A 710 24.42 -15.19 1.07
CA LEU A 710 23.09 -14.84 0.53
C LEU A 710 22.87 -15.46 -0.84
N ARG A 711 23.88 -15.42 -1.72
CA ARG A 711 23.81 -16.08 -3.03
C ARG A 711 23.59 -17.58 -2.88
N THR A 712 24.30 -18.22 -1.95
CA THR A 712 24.13 -19.65 -1.66
C THR A 712 22.71 -19.92 -1.16
N PHE A 713 22.25 -19.19 -0.14
CA PHE A 713 20.90 -19.30 0.41
C PHE A 713 19.82 -19.20 -0.67
N LEU A 714 19.90 -18.19 -1.55
CA LEU A 714 18.89 -17.95 -2.58
C LEU A 714 18.95 -18.93 -3.78
N THR A 715 20.06 -19.63 -3.99
CA THR A 715 20.22 -20.51 -5.17
C THR A 715 20.23 -22.00 -4.84
N THR A 716 20.53 -22.38 -3.60
CA THR A 716 20.59 -23.79 -3.18
C THR A 716 19.50 -24.15 -2.17
N LYS A 717 19.09 -23.20 -1.31
CA LYS A 717 18.09 -23.44 -0.26
C LYS A 717 16.70 -22.88 -0.59
N CYS A 718 16.60 -21.90 -1.48
CA CYS A 718 15.34 -21.29 -1.94
C CYS A 718 14.95 -21.79 -3.33
#